data_AF-A0A9Q0WS31-F1
#
_entry.id   AF-A0A9Q0WS31-F1
#
_cell.length_a   1.000
_cell.length_b   1.000
_cell.length_c   1.000
_cell.angle_alpha   90.00
_cell.angle_beta   90.00
_cell.angle_gamma   90.00
#
_symmetry.space_group_name_H-M   'P 1'
#
loop_
_entity.id
_entity.type
_entity.pdbx_description
1 polymer ?
#
loop_
_entity_poly.entity_id
_entity_poly.type
_entity_poly.pdbx_seq_one_letter_code
_entity_poly.pdbx_strand_id
1 'polypeptide(L)'
;MDPNDDVFFSVHSPPSQINNNDESSSSSPPVRTPKIFDRYISSSISSQSSSDDDDLQAQPSNSISSLEASNKRLDYMIQFLDRKLSTTSTNNSNNDNVSPTHKTSGLPEFIGKGGGAGIFRVPVRAAVHPDRPASLEIRPHPLRESHVGRILRTIVTTENQLWGGRENGAIQVWELKEMYGGNDDTAPCKESEALTSGSDVTCLAGDEGSRVVWSGHIDGRIRCWKMDPGPDSGLSRVNEVLSWVAHRGPVMSMIMTCYGDLWSGSEGGVIKIWPWEALEKAFSLTAEERHMAALLVERSYIDLRNQVTVNGFSNVLNSDVKHLLSDNSRAKVWSAGFLSFALWDARTRELLKMFNIDGQIERLDMSSGQDLTFEDEIKMKTVAGSKKEKTQTSFGFFQRSRNAIMGAADAVRRVAAKGGLGDDNRRTEALIITGDGMIWTGCANGSLVQWDGNGNRLQDFQYHSVAVQCLCTFGLRIWVGYASGIVQVLDLEGNLLGGWVAHSSPVIKLAVGAGYVFTLANHGGIRGWNVMSPGPLDDILRSELAGKEFLYTRIENLKILTGTWNVAQGKASRDSLVSWLGSAAGDVGIVVVGLQEVEMGAGVLAMSAAKETVGLEGSSVGQWWLDMIGKTLDEGSTFERVGSRQLAGLLIAMWVRNNLKAHVGDVDAAAVPCGFGRAIGNKGAVGLRVRVYDRVMCFVNCHFAAHLEAVNRRNADFDHVYRTMSFGRPSSFFSAAAVGTSSAAQMLRCANVTAVNSPEGIPELSEADMVIFLGDFNYRLDGISYDEARDFVSQRCFDWLRKKDQLRAEMGAGNVFQGMREAVIRFPPTYKFEKHQPGLAGYGSGEKKRIPAWCDRVLYRDSRSAHVSECSLDCPVVSLISQYDACMDVTDSDHKPVRCMFSIDIAKVDESVRRQEFGDIMKSNEEIRHAIDELCKIPETIVSTNNIILQNHDTAILRITNKCGENYALFEIICEGQSIIDENGQASNHHPRGSYGFPQWLEVTPAAGIIKPDQIAEVSIHLEDFPTLEVFVDGVPQNSWCEDTRDKEAMLVVKVRATCNTNETKNHRIRVRHCCSSRTAQLDTRPNGSGQIQGNLLRRADYQHLNSSYEVVNHLRNLHSP
;
A
#
# COMPACT_ATOMS: atom_id res chain seq x y z
N MET A 1 5.13 -31.15 -51.71
CA MET A 1 4.79 -32.09 -52.79
C MET A 1 5.54 -33.35 -52.48
N ASP A 2 4.86 -34.18 -51.70
CA ASP A 2 5.31 -35.46 -51.20
C ASP A 2 5.02 -36.52 -52.28
N PRO A 3 5.39 -37.78 -52.07
CA PRO A 3 4.48 -38.63 -51.29
C PRO A 3 5.17 -39.64 -50.35
N ASN A 4 4.49 -39.89 -49.22
CA ASN A 4 4.11 -41.20 -48.63
C ASN A 4 5.21 -42.28 -48.39
N ASP A 5 5.10 -43.24 -47.45
CA ASP A 5 3.93 -43.88 -46.81
C ASP A 5 3.96 -43.87 -45.26
N ASP A 6 2.89 -44.37 -44.63
CA ASP A 6 2.50 -44.10 -43.23
C ASP A 6 1.70 -45.27 -42.59
N VAL A 7 1.53 -45.27 -41.25
CA VAL A 7 0.52 -46.01 -40.42
C VAL A 7 0.61 -47.56 -40.35
N PHE A 8 0.58 -48.30 -39.21
CA PHE A 8 0.72 -48.12 -37.73
C PHE A 8 1.10 -49.57 -37.19
N PHE A 9 0.78 -50.23 -36.04
CA PHE A 9 0.03 -50.03 -34.77
C PHE A 9 0.44 -51.09 -33.69
N SER A 10 0.22 -50.78 -32.40
CA SER A 10 -0.38 -51.67 -31.36
C SER A 10 0.45 -52.74 -30.56
N VAL A 11 0.75 -52.40 -29.30
CA VAL A 11 0.50 -53.17 -28.02
C VAL A 11 1.58 -54.05 -27.32
N HIS A 12 1.85 -53.65 -26.07
CA HIS A 12 2.31 -54.30 -24.80
C HIS A 12 3.48 -55.32 -24.64
N SER A 13 4.33 -54.96 -23.66
CA SER A 13 5.09 -55.69 -22.59
C SER A 13 5.04 -57.23 -22.48
N PRO A 14 6.16 -57.88 -22.05
CA PRO A 14 6.38 -58.15 -20.60
C PRO A 14 7.87 -58.09 -20.10
N PRO A 15 8.15 -58.26 -18.78
CA PRO A 15 9.50 -58.07 -18.18
C PRO A 15 10.15 -59.30 -17.48
N SER A 16 11.48 -59.26 -17.29
CA SER A 16 12.31 -59.93 -16.23
C SER A 16 13.79 -59.48 -16.43
N GLN A 17 14.75 -59.33 -15.50
CA GLN A 17 15.04 -59.63 -14.07
C GLN A 17 16.30 -60.54 -13.95
N ILE A 18 17.04 -60.45 -12.82
CA ILE A 18 18.06 -61.41 -12.28
C ILE A 18 19.57 -61.05 -12.45
N ASN A 19 20.07 -60.30 -11.44
CA ASN A 19 21.15 -60.65 -10.48
C ASN A 19 22.69 -60.70 -10.74
N ASN A 20 23.39 -60.41 -9.63
CA ASN A 20 24.68 -60.91 -9.09
C ASN A 20 26.04 -60.48 -9.68
N ASN A 21 26.91 -59.96 -8.80
CA ASN A 21 28.00 -60.75 -8.19
C ASN A 21 28.64 -60.05 -6.96
N ASP A 22 29.39 -60.82 -6.17
CA ASP A 22 29.78 -60.53 -4.78
C ASP A 22 31.30 -60.29 -4.56
N GLU A 23 31.65 -59.76 -3.37
CA GLU A 23 32.85 -60.04 -2.52
C GLU A 23 34.30 -59.96 -3.09
N SER A 24 35.37 -59.77 -2.29
CA SER A 24 35.60 -59.19 -0.94
C SER A 24 37.12 -59.00 -0.67
N SER A 25 37.49 -58.28 0.41
CA SER A 25 38.56 -58.61 1.41
C SER A 25 39.40 -57.43 1.97
N SER A 26 39.53 -57.39 3.31
CA SER A 26 40.65 -56.94 4.20
C SER A 26 41.63 -55.80 3.77
N SER A 27 42.12 -54.88 4.63
CA SER A 27 42.21 -54.84 6.11
C SER A 27 42.37 -53.39 6.67
N SER A 28 42.57 -53.24 7.99
CA SER A 28 42.46 -52.01 8.82
C SER A 28 43.78 -51.61 9.52
N PRO A 29 43.87 -50.62 10.45
CA PRO A 29 43.04 -49.42 10.77
C PRO A 29 43.87 -48.10 10.73
N PRO A 30 43.34 -46.93 11.21
CA PRO A 30 43.78 -46.47 12.55
C PRO A 30 42.78 -45.63 13.40
N VAL A 31 42.94 -45.74 14.73
CA VAL A 31 42.76 -44.75 15.84
C VAL A 31 41.52 -43.83 15.91
N ARG A 32 40.89 -43.78 17.11
CA ARG A 32 39.87 -42.80 17.54
C ARG A 32 40.38 -41.89 18.68
N THR A 33 39.89 -40.65 18.71
CA THR A 33 39.65 -39.85 19.94
C THR A 33 38.35 -39.03 19.76
N PRO A 34 37.69 -38.56 20.85
CA PRO A 34 36.22 -38.63 20.92
C PRO A 34 35.46 -37.40 20.40
N LYS A 35 34.20 -37.63 20.01
CA LYS A 35 33.16 -36.59 19.91
C LYS A 35 32.53 -36.32 21.27
N ILE A 36 32.09 -35.07 21.48
CA ILE A 36 31.13 -34.68 22.52
C ILE A 36 29.74 -34.63 21.87
N PHE A 37 28.66 -34.70 22.67
CA PHE A 37 27.24 -34.82 22.28
C PHE A 37 26.76 -36.22 21.85
N ASP A 38 26.77 -37.14 22.81
CA ASP A 38 25.85 -38.30 22.86
C ASP A 38 25.11 -38.30 24.23
N ARG A 39 24.31 -37.25 24.47
CA ARG A 39 23.37 -37.13 25.61
C ARG A 39 22.24 -36.14 25.29
N TYR A 40 21.18 -36.61 24.63
CA TYR A 40 19.81 -36.07 24.80
C TYR A 40 18.68 -36.96 24.20
N ILE A 41 18.90 -38.27 24.04
CA ILE A 41 17.84 -39.22 23.61
C ILE A 41 17.89 -40.49 24.47
N SER A 42 17.12 -40.56 25.57
CA SER A 42 16.62 -41.81 26.19
C SER A 42 15.76 -41.60 27.44
N SER A 43 14.48 -41.21 27.29
CA SER A 43 13.42 -41.41 28.30
C SER A 43 12.04 -41.02 27.75
N SER A 44 11.00 -41.85 27.73
CA SER A 44 10.92 -43.29 28.05
C SER A 44 9.75 -43.90 27.26
N ILE A 45 9.92 -45.10 26.71
CA ILE A 45 8.80 -45.94 26.23
C ILE A 45 8.97 -47.34 26.81
N SER A 46 8.01 -47.74 27.64
CA SER A 46 7.84 -49.11 28.13
C SER A 46 6.35 -49.43 28.16
N SER A 47 5.95 -50.50 27.50
CA SER A 47 4.57 -50.81 27.14
C SER A 47 3.72 -51.38 28.27
N GLN A 48 2.42 -51.12 28.19
CA GLN A 48 1.37 -52.13 28.43
C GLN A 48 0.11 -51.76 27.64
N SER A 49 -0.69 -52.76 27.28
CA SER A 49 -1.76 -52.65 26.27
C SER A 49 -2.96 -53.52 26.61
N SER A 50 -4.17 -52.99 26.43
CA SER A 50 -5.43 -53.73 26.48
C SER A 50 -6.50 -53.00 25.66
N SER A 51 -7.01 -53.65 24.61
CA SER A 51 -8.46 -53.84 24.29
C SER A 51 -9.44 -52.73 24.73
N ASP A 52 -10.27 -52.10 23.87
CA ASP A 52 -10.80 -52.51 22.54
C ASP A 52 -11.24 -51.32 21.65
N ASP A 53 -11.33 -51.59 20.34
CA ASP A 53 -12.23 -51.08 19.27
C ASP A 53 -12.44 -49.57 18.93
N ASP A 54 -12.76 -49.38 17.63
CA ASP A 54 -13.37 -48.24 16.91
C ASP A 54 -12.89 -46.79 17.14
N ASP A 55 -12.09 -46.25 16.21
CA ASP A 55 -12.64 -45.61 14.99
C ASP A 55 -11.53 -45.33 13.94
N LEU A 56 -11.87 -45.24 12.64
CA LEU A 56 -10.91 -45.04 11.54
C LEU A 56 -11.22 -43.81 10.67
N GLN A 57 -10.52 -42.70 10.92
CA GLN A 57 -10.36 -41.62 9.94
C GLN A 57 -8.88 -41.23 9.76
N ALA A 58 -8.47 -41.04 8.51
CA ALA A 58 -7.08 -40.84 8.12
C ALA A 58 -6.63 -39.38 8.21
N GLN A 59 -5.54 -39.13 8.95
CA GLN A 59 -4.84 -37.83 8.99
C GLN A 59 -3.89 -37.69 7.78
N PRO A 60 -3.98 -36.62 6.96
CA PRO A 60 -3.06 -36.40 5.84
C PRO A 60 -1.74 -35.73 6.27
N SER A 61 -0.63 -36.48 6.18
CA SER A 61 0.68 -36.03 5.66
C SER A 61 1.29 -34.70 6.15
N ASN A 62 1.25 -34.37 7.45
CA ASN A 62 1.99 -33.20 8.02
C ASN A 62 3.46 -33.50 8.41
N SER A 63 3.95 -34.74 8.27
CA SER A 63 5.29 -35.14 8.72
C SER A 63 6.42 -34.84 7.73
N ILE A 64 6.15 -34.84 6.42
CA ILE A 64 7.20 -34.71 5.39
C ILE A 64 7.67 -33.25 5.28
N SER A 65 6.75 -32.29 5.35
CA SER A 65 7.04 -30.86 5.28
C SER A 65 7.90 -30.36 6.46
N SER A 66 7.69 -30.89 7.67
CA SER A 66 8.50 -30.53 8.83
C SER A 66 9.96 -31.00 8.71
N LEU A 67 10.20 -32.12 8.02
CA LEU A 67 11.55 -32.63 7.77
C LEU A 67 12.29 -31.77 6.73
N GLU A 68 11.62 -31.34 5.65
CA GLU A 68 12.22 -30.41 4.67
C GLU A 68 12.55 -29.05 5.29
N ALA A 69 11.65 -28.49 6.12
CA ALA A 69 11.90 -27.25 6.85
C ALA A 69 13.09 -27.38 7.82
N SER A 70 13.19 -28.51 8.53
CA SER A 70 14.30 -28.80 9.44
C SER A 70 15.64 -28.94 8.70
N ASN A 71 15.65 -29.59 7.53
CA ASN A 71 16.85 -29.73 6.70
C ASN A 71 17.30 -28.37 6.15
N LYS A 72 16.39 -27.55 5.62
CA LYS A 72 16.70 -26.17 5.19
C LYS A 72 17.31 -25.35 6.34
N ARG A 73 16.73 -25.43 7.54
CA ARG A 73 17.23 -24.74 8.74
C ARG A 73 18.67 -25.15 9.09
N LEU A 74 19.01 -26.44 8.92
CA LEU A 74 20.37 -26.95 9.12
C LEU A 74 21.33 -26.45 8.02
N ASP A 75 20.92 -26.45 6.75
CA ASP A 75 21.71 -25.90 5.64
C ASP A 75 22.01 -24.41 5.84
N TYR A 76 21.04 -23.63 6.33
CA TYR A 76 21.25 -22.22 6.67
C TYR A 76 22.29 -22.03 7.79
N MET A 77 22.24 -22.87 8.84
CA MET A 77 23.25 -22.87 9.91
C MET A 77 24.65 -23.24 9.38
N ILE A 78 24.76 -24.24 8.51
CA ILE A 78 26.03 -24.64 7.89
C ILE A 78 26.60 -23.50 7.04
N GLN A 79 25.79 -22.89 6.16
CA GLN A 79 26.20 -21.76 5.32
C GLN A 79 26.64 -20.53 6.15
N PHE A 80 25.98 -20.26 7.28
CA PHE A 80 26.40 -19.21 8.20
C PHE A 80 27.75 -19.53 8.89
N LEU A 81 27.93 -20.79 9.32
CA LEU A 81 29.17 -21.24 9.95
C LEU A 81 30.34 -21.22 8.97
N ASP A 82 30.17 -21.69 7.73
CA ASP A 82 31.19 -21.62 6.68
C ASP A 82 31.59 -20.16 6.37
N ARG A 83 30.62 -19.22 6.38
CA ARG A 83 30.91 -17.79 6.25
C ARG A 83 31.74 -17.25 7.43
N LYS A 84 31.47 -17.68 8.67
CA LYS A 84 32.25 -17.28 9.86
C LYS A 84 33.61 -17.98 9.97
N LEU A 85 33.74 -19.21 9.48
CA LEU A 85 34.99 -19.98 9.51
C LEU A 85 35.96 -19.52 8.39
N SER A 86 35.44 -19.27 7.18
CA SER A 86 36.21 -18.76 6.04
C SER A 86 36.62 -17.27 6.12
N THR A 87 36.24 -16.61 7.21
CA THR A 87 36.65 -15.24 7.58
C THR A 87 37.64 -15.24 8.75
N THR A 88 37.51 -16.16 9.73
CA THR A 88 38.52 -16.33 10.79
C THR A 88 39.86 -16.92 10.32
N SER A 89 39.89 -17.63 9.18
CA SER A 89 41.09 -18.31 8.68
C SER A 89 42.19 -17.37 8.13
N THR A 90 41.95 -16.07 8.00
CA THR A 90 42.93 -15.10 7.46
C THR A 90 43.92 -14.55 8.49
N ASN A 91 43.74 -14.83 9.79
CA ASN A 91 44.53 -14.22 10.87
C ASN A 91 45.59 -15.13 11.52
N ASN A 92 45.85 -16.35 11.01
CA ASN A 92 46.93 -17.21 11.54
C ASN A 92 47.41 -18.29 10.55
N SER A 93 48.43 -17.99 9.74
CA SER A 93 49.64 -18.84 9.53
C SER A 93 50.49 -18.36 8.36
N ASN A 94 51.81 -18.29 8.56
CA ASN A 94 52.76 -18.32 7.45
C ASN A 94 53.05 -19.80 7.12
N ASN A 95 52.65 -20.27 5.94
CA ASN A 95 53.30 -21.37 5.23
C ASN A 95 52.79 -21.44 3.77
N ASP A 96 53.70 -21.73 2.84
CA ASP A 96 53.42 -21.78 1.41
C ASP A 96 52.72 -23.07 0.96
N ASN A 97 52.18 -23.03 -0.27
CA ASN A 97 51.71 -24.17 -1.09
C ASN A 97 50.37 -24.82 -0.71
N VAL A 98 49.27 -24.07 -0.86
CA VAL A 98 47.98 -24.62 -1.30
C VAL A 98 47.46 -23.79 -2.49
N SER A 99 46.85 -24.45 -3.48
CA SER A 99 46.36 -23.83 -4.72
C SER A 99 45.19 -22.86 -4.46
N PRO A 100 45.19 -21.64 -5.01
CA PRO A 100 44.14 -20.65 -4.74
C PRO A 100 42.87 -20.91 -5.54
N THR A 101 41.74 -21.14 -4.85
CA THR A 101 40.41 -20.91 -5.42
C THR A 101 40.13 -19.41 -5.46
N HIS A 102 39.65 -18.91 -6.60
CA HIS A 102 39.60 -17.47 -6.88
C HIS A 102 38.55 -16.71 -6.04
N LYS A 103 38.93 -16.14 -4.89
CA LYS A 103 38.33 -14.90 -4.40
C LYS A 103 38.91 -13.73 -5.20
N THR A 104 38.12 -13.12 -6.09
CA THR A 104 38.56 -12.00 -6.94
C THR A 104 38.76 -10.73 -6.11
N SER A 105 40.00 -10.29 -5.95
CA SER A 105 40.32 -8.98 -5.36
C SER A 105 39.86 -7.85 -6.28
N GLY A 106 39.04 -6.93 -5.77
CA GLY A 106 38.63 -5.73 -6.50
C GLY A 106 39.79 -4.79 -6.83
N LEU A 107 39.58 -3.88 -7.78
CA LEU A 107 40.56 -2.85 -8.13
C LEU A 107 40.81 -1.89 -6.95
N PRO A 108 42.02 -1.34 -6.78
CA PRO A 108 42.28 -0.31 -5.78
C PRO A 108 41.40 0.93 -6.01
N GLU A 109 40.86 1.50 -4.94
CA GLU A 109 39.91 2.61 -4.99
C GLU A 109 40.46 3.89 -4.33
N PHE A 110 39.89 5.02 -4.72
CA PHE A 110 40.11 6.34 -4.12
C PHE A 110 38.77 6.85 -3.58
N ILE A 111 38.76 7.36 -2.34
CA ILE A 111 37.55 7.68 -1.58
C ILE A 111 37.46 9.18 -1.33
N GLY A 112 36.30 9.77 -1.60
CA GLY A 112 35.99 11.16 -1.28
C GLY A 112 35.87 11.37 0.22
N LYS A 113 36.47 12.45 0.74
CA LYS A 113 36.43 12.79 2.16
C LYS A 113 35.01 13.23 2.58
N GLY A 114 34.57 12.83 3.78
CA GLY A 114 33.35 13.36 4.42
C GLY A 114 32.11 12.44 4.49
N GLY A 115 32.15 11.23 3.94
CA GLY A 115 31.02 10.29 3.85
C GLY A 115 30.43 9.71 5.15
N GLY A 116 30.76 10.29 6.31
CA GLY A 116 30.21 9.90 7.61
C GLY A 116 29.33 10.98 8.26
N ALA A 117 29.13 12.13 7.60
CA ALA A 117 28.52 13.33 8.19
C ALA A 117 27.35 13.88 7.36
N GLY A 118 26.33 14.39 8.05
CA GLY A 118 25.13 14.97 7.46
C GLY A 118 24.47 14.03 6.44
N ILE A 119 23.94 14.60 5.37
CA ILE A 119 23.28 13.89 4.25
C ILE A 119 24.18 12.91 3.49
N PHE A 120 25.49 12.84 3.77
CA PHE A 120 26.38 11.89 3.10
C PHE A 120 26.65 10.63 3.93
N ARG A 121 26.17 10.58 5.18
CA ARG A 121 26.24 9.39 6.04
C ARG A 121 25.44 8.25 5.40
N VAL A 122 26.01 7.05 5.41
CA VAL A 122 25.30 5.81 5.05
C VAL A 122 24.07 5.65 5.97
N PRO A 123 22.87 5.35 5.42
CA PRO A 123 21.66 5.24 6.23
C PRO A 123 21.74 4.01 7.15
N VAL A 124 21.09 4.08 8.31
CA VAL A 124 21.10 2.98 9.27
C VAL A 124 20.26 1.82 8.73
N ARG A 125 20.75 0.60 8.93
CA ARG A 125 20.10 -0.66 8.57
C ARG A 125 20.26 -1.65 9.72
N ALA A 126 19.33 -2.60 9.79
CA ALA A 126 19.30 -3.66 10.79
C ALA A 126 18.37 -4.79 10.32
N ALA A 127 18.59 -6.02 10.80
CA ALA A 127 17.70 -7.16 10.56
C ALA A 127 16.23 -6.89 10.95
N VAL A 128 16.03 -6.08 12.01
CA VAL A 128 14.78 -5.43 12.38
C VAL A 128 15.09 -3.96 12.65
N HIS A 129 14.41 -3.05 11.96
CA HIS A 129 14.71 -1.61 12.01
C HIS A 129 14.46 -1.02 13.43
N PRO A 130 15.41 -0.27 14.03
CA PRO A 130 15.33 0.15 15.43
C PRO A 130 14.18 1.12 15.73
N ASP A 131 13.83 2.00 14.79
CA ASP A 131 12.71 2.95 14.96
C ASP A 131 11.39 2.42 14.38
N ARG A 132 11.24 1.09 14.24
CA ARG A 132 10.04 0.47 13.67
C ARG A 132 9.65 -0.83 14.40
N PRO A 133 8.35 -1.08 14.66
CA PRO A 133 7.87 -2.39 15.08
C PRO A 133 8.25 -3.51 14.09
N ALA A 134 8.29 -4.75 14.56
CA ALA A 134 8.46 -5.90 13.67
C ALA A 134 7.14 -6.19 12.90
N SER A 135 7.19 -6.20 11.58
CA SER A 135 6.04 -6.51 10.73
C SER A 135 5.94 -8.00 10.38
N LEU A 136 4.70 -8.50 10.33
CA LEU A 136 4.35 -9.78 9.74
C LEU A 136 4.14 -9.61 8.22
N GLU A 137 5.04 -10.16 7.42
CA GLU A 137 5.04 -10.02 5.96
C GLU A 137 4.06 -11.01 5.29
N ILE A 138 2.78 -10.63 5.18
CA ILE A 138 1.72 -11.45 4.58
C ILE A 138 1.92 -11.60 3.07
N ARG A 139 2.25 -10.49 2.40
CA ARG A 139 2.49 -10.44 0.96
C ARG A 139 3.64 -9.46 0.68
N PRO A 140 4.88 -9.95 0.48
CA PRO A 140 6.05 -9.10 0.32
C PRO A 140 6.05 -8.36 -1.02
N HIS A 141 7.00 -7.43 -1.13
CA HIS A 141 7.25 -6.66 -2.34
C HIS A 141 8.77 -6.43 -2.51
N PRO A 142 9.36 -6.66 -3.70
CA PRO A 142 8.74 -6.81 -5.01
C PRO A 142 7.96 -8.11 -5.21
N LEU A 143 6.87 -8.03 -5.97
CA LEU A 143 6.07 -9.18 -6.36
C LEU A 143 6.82 -10.04 -7.39
N ARG A 144 6.92 -11.35 -7.15
CA ARG A 144 7.40 -12.35 -8.15
C ARG A 144 6.59 -12.25 -9.45
N GLU A 145 7.16 -12.68 -10.58
CA GLU A 145 6.51 -12.65 -11.91
C GLU A 145 5.09 -13.25 -11.95
N SER A 146 4.83 -14.34 -11.22
CA SER A 146 3.50 -14.94 -11.08
C SER A 146 2.43 -13.98 -10.52
N HIS A 147 2.84 -12.96 -9.78
CA HIS A 147 2.02 -11.96 -9.11
C HIS A 147 2.09 -10.57 -9.77
N VAL A 148 2.94 -10.37 -10.78
CA VAL A 148 2.99 -9.12 -11.58
C VAL A 148 1.66 -8.96 -12.32
N GLY A 149 1.10 -7.75 -12.31
CA GLY A 149 -0.24 -7.48 -12.83
C GLY A 149 -1.39 -7.99 -11.95
N ARG A 150 -1.12 -8.59 -10.79
CA ARG A 150 -2.14 -8.98 -9.79
C ARG A 150 -2.17 -8.01 -8.60
N ILE A 151 -2.31 -6.71 -8.87
CA ILE A 151 -2.31 -5.66 -7.84
C ILE A 151 -3.61 -5.73 -7.02
N LEU A 152 -3.48 -5.56 -5.70
CA LEU A 152 -4.58 -5.47 -4.74
C LEU A 152 -4.90 -3.99 -4.49
N ARG A 153 -6.19 -3.64 -4.48
CA ARG A 153 -6.68 -2.24 -4.39
C ARG A 153 -7.41 -1.96 -3.08
N THR A 154 -7.97 -2.99 -2.45
CA THR A 154 -8.63 -2.90 -1.15
C THR A 154 -8.47 -4.21 -0.38
N ILE A 155 -8.54 -4.13 0.95
CA ILE A 155 -8.62 -5.25 1.88
C ILE A 155 -9.74 -5.01 2.90
N VAL A 156 -10.29 -6.10 3.42
CA VAL A 156 -11.16 -6.14 4.61
C VAL A 156 -10.83 -7.40 5.42
N THR A 157 -11.07 -7.35 6.72
CA THR A 157 -10.93 -8.51 7.63
C THR A 157 -12.30 -9.00 8.07
N THR A 158 -12.39 -10.31 8.31
CA THR A 158 -13.49 -10.98 9.01
C THR A 158 -12.93 -11.67 10.27
N GLU A 159 -13.78 -12.31 11.09
CA GLU A 159 -13.36 -12.97 12.35
C GLU A 159 -12.16 -13.93 12.19
N ASN A 160 -12.03 -14.59 11.03
CA ASN A 160 -10.99 -15.60 10.78
C ASN A 160 -10.16 -15.38 9.50
N GLN A 161 -10.51 -14.44 8.62
CA GLN A 161 -9.90 -14.30 7.29
C GLN A 161 -9.53 -12.85 6.96
N LEU A 162 -8.45 -12.68 6.20
CA LEU A 162 -8.14 -11.44 5.48
C LEU A 162 -8.57 -11.59 4.02
N TRP A 163 -9.37 -10.66 3.52
CA TRP A 163 -9.91 -10.64 2.16
C TRP A 163 -9.31 -9.46 1.38
N GLY A 164 -8.94 -9.67 0.11
CA GLY A 164 -8.34 -8.64 -0.74
C GLY A 164 -8.89 -8.65 -2.17
N GLY A 165 -9.20 -7.47 -2.70
CA GLY A 165 -9.78 -7.28 -4.03
C GLY A 165 -8.78 -6.73 -5.05
N ARG A 166 -8.87 -7.18 -6.31
CA ARG A 166 -7.90 -6.91 -7.38
C ARG A 166 -8.47 -6.13 -8.58
N GLU A 167 -7.56 -5.60 -9.39
CA GLU A 167 -7.83 -4.90 -10.66
C GLU A 167 -8.49 -5.83 -11.72
N ASN A 168 -8.25 -7.15 -11.68
CA ASN A 168 -8.93 -8.11 -12.55
C ASN A 168 -10.27 -8.64 -11.99
N GLY A 169 -10.86 -7.93 -11.02
CA GLY A 169 -12.12 -8.29 -10.36
C GLY A 169 -12.05 -9.51 -9.42
N ALA A 170 -10.91 -10.20 -9.36
CA ALA A 170 -10.74 -11.38 -8.51
C ALA A 170 -10.58 -11.03 -7.03
N ILE A 171 -10.96 -11.99 -6.19
CA ILE A 171 -10.82 -11.97 -4.73
C ILE A 171 -9.71 -12.94 -4.31
N GLN A 172 -8.91 -12.53 -3.33
CA GLN A 172 -7.88 -13.35 -2.68
C GLN A 172 -8.16 -13.39 -1.17
N VAL A 173 -8.02 -14.56 -0.54
CA VAL A 173 -8.35 -14.78 0.88
C VAL A 173 -7.19 -15.49 1.57
N TRP A 174 -6.78 -14.99 2.74
CA TRP A 174 -5.79 -15.61 3.63
C TRP A 174 -6.48 -16.05 4.93
N GLU A 175 -6.24 -17.28 5.37
CA GLU A 175 -6.70 -17.76 6.67
C GLU A 175 -5.80 -17.18 7.77
N LEU A 176 -6.36 -16.42 8.72
CA LEU A 176 -5.56 -15.77 9.78
C LEU A 176 -4.87 -16.79 10.71
N LYS A 177 -5.37 -18.03 10.78
CA LYS A 177 -4.73 -19.12 11.55
C LYS A 177 -3.48 -19.68 10.85
N GLU A 178 -3.38 -19.54 9.53
CA GLU A 178 -2.27 -20.04 8.71
C GLU A 178 -1.26 -18.94 8.34
N MET A 179 -1.49 -17.69 8.76
CA MET A 179 -0.72 -16.51 8.34
C MET A 179 0.77 -16.50 8.68
N TYR A 180 1.26 -17.47 9.45
CA TYR A 180 2.70 -17.67 9.75
C TYR A 180 3.37 -18.73 8.86
N GLY A 181 2.61 -19.45 8.04
CA GLY A 181 3.09 -20.59 7.25
C GLY A 181 3.44 -20.25 5.80
N GLY A 182 3.38 -21.28 4.96
CA GLY A 182 3.69 -21.25 3.53
C GLY A 182 5.17 -21.48 3.24
N ASN A 183 5.44 -22.16 2.12
CA ASN A 183 6.80 -22.40 1.60
C ASN A 183 7.26 -21.30 0.61
N ASP A 184 6.35 -20.41 0.19
CA ASP A 184 6.61 -19.27 -0.70
C ASP A 184 6.76 -17.96 0.09
N ASP A 185 7.30 -16.93 -0.56
CA ASP A 185 7.50 -15.61 0.05
C ASP A 185 6.17 -14.98 0.52
N THR A 186 5.02 -15.38 -0.04
CA THR A 186 3.66 -14.95 0.35
C THR A 186 3.01 -15.98 1.27
N ALA A 187 2.23 -15.53 2.26
CA ALA A 187 1.46 -16.41 3.14
C ALA A 187 0.36 -17.19 2.37
N PRO A 188 -0.05 -18.40 2.83
CA PRO A 188 -1.04 -19.24 2.14
C PRO A 188 -2.36 -18.53 1.87
N CYS A 189 -2.92 -18.75 0.67
CA CYS A 189 -4.14 -18.06 0.23
C CYS A 189 -4.97 -18.86 -0.77
N LYS A 190 -6.28 -18.62 -0.77
CA LYS A 190 -7.26 -19.04 -1.78
C LYS A 190 -7.51 -17.88 -2.75
N GLU A 191 -7.92 -18.18 -3.99
CA GLU A 191 -8.22 -17.20 -5.03
C GLU A 191 -9.57 -17.53 -5.71
N SER A 192 -10.33 -16.52 -6.15
CA SER A 192 -11.43 -16.70 -7.10
C SER A 192 -10.89 -16.88 -8.53
N GLU A 193 -11.77 -17.15 -9.50
CA GLU A 193 -11.39 -16.93 -10.90
C GLU A 193 -11.28 -15.43 -11.22
N ALA A 194 -10.53 -15.11 -12.28
CA ALA A 194 -10.42 -13.76 -12.81
C ALA A 194 -11.67 -13.39 -13.61
N LEU A 195 -12.18 -12.17 -13.41
CA LEU A 195 -13.30 -11.64 -14.17
C LEU A 195 -12.82 -11.00 -15.48
N THR A 196 -13.76 -10.57 -16.30
CA THR A 196 -13.48 -9.81 -17.53
C THR A 196 -12.69 -8.53 -17.23
N SER A 197 -11.72 -8.21 -18.09
CA SER A 197 -10.92 -6.97 -18.00
C SER A 197 -11.81 -5.73 -17.84
N GLY A 198 -11.52 -4.88 -16.85
CA GLY A 198 -12.34 -3.71 -16.50
C GLY A 198 -13.49 -4.01 -15.52
N SER A 199 -13.29 -4.98 -14.61
CA SER A 199 -14.22 -5.32 -13.52
C SER A 199 -13.52 -5.18 -12.15
N ASP A 200 -12.58 -4.25 -12.05
CA ASP A 200 -11.75 -3.93 -10.88
C ASP A 200 -12.57 -3.83 -9.59
N VAL A 201 -12.08 -4.46 -8.50
CA VAL A 201 -12.68 -4.33 -7.16
C VAL A 201 -12.32 -2.98 -6.56
N THR A 202 -13.33 -2.17 -6.29
CA THR A 202 -13.18 -0.80 -5.75
C THR A 202 -13.35 -0.77 -4.23
N CYS A 203 -14.29 -1.55 -3.67
CA CYS A 203 -14.55 -1.62 -2.23
C CYS A 203 -14.97 -3.02 -1.77
N LEU A 204 -14.80 -3.28 -0.47
CA LEU A 204 -15.18 -4.53 0.20
C LEU A 204 -15.89 -4.21 1.52
N ALA A 205 -16.88 -5.02 1.89
CA ALA A 205 -17.54 -5.01 3.20
C ALA A 205 -17.76 -6.46 3.68
N GLY A 206 -17.36 -6.76 4.92
CA GLY A 206 -17.64 -8.05 5.55
C GLY A 206 -19.03 -8.07 6.19
N ASP A 207 -19.68 -9.24 6.20
CA ASP A 207 -21.02 -9.44 6.75
C ASP A 207 -21.09 -10.77 7.52
N GLU A 208 -20.74 -10.71 8.81
CA GLU A 208 -20.46 -11.89 9.65
C GLU A 208 -21.69 -12.75 9.95
N GLY A 209 -22.85 -12.15 10.22
CA GLY A 209 -24.06 -12.93 10.55
C GLY A 209 -24.65 -13.66 9.34
N SER A 210 -24.48 -13.10 8.13
CA SER A 210 -24.70 -13.78 6.85
C SER A 210 -23.60 -14.78 6.48
N ARG A 211 -22.40 -14.65 7.08
CA ARG A 211 -21.14 -15.33 6.70
C ARG A 211 -20.76 -15.10 5.23
N VAL A 212 -20.85 -13.85 4.76
CA VAL A 212 -20.43 -13.45 3.40
C VAL A 212 -19.56 -12.20 3.40
N VAL A 213 -18.83 -11.98 2.29
CA VAL A 213 -18.16 -10.72 1.99
C VAL A 213 -18.76 -10.14 0.71
N TRP A 214 -19.08 -8.85 0.74
CA TRP A 214 -19.60 -8.10 -0.40
C TRP A 214 -18.45 -7.34 -1.09
N SER A 215 -18.40 -7.34 -2.42
CA SER A 215 -17.47 -6.52 -3.20
C SER A 215 -18.21 -5.59 -4.16
N GLY A 216 -17.81 -4.31 -4.16
CA GLY A 216 -18.20 -3.32 -5.15
C GLY A 216 -17.14 -3.20 -6.25
N HIS A 217 -17.57 -2.90 -7.47
CA HIS A 217 -16.71 -2.92 -8.65
C HIS A 217 -16.87 -1.67 -9.53
N ILE A 218 -15.87 -1.45 -10.39
CA ILE A 218 -15.85 -0.36 -11.39
C ILE A 218 -16.94 -0.52 -12.46
N ASP A 219 -17.41 -1.75 -12.71
CA ASP A 219 -18.50 -2.07 -13.65
C ASP A 219 -19.91 -1.80 -13.08
N GLY A 220 -20.00 -1.20 -11.88
CA GLY A 220 -21.25 -0.87 -11.20
C GLY A 220 -21.97 -2.05 -10.57
N ARG A 221 -21.39 -3.26 -10.59
CA ARG A 221 -21.94 -4.44 -9.92
C ARG A 221 -21.54 -4.53 -8.46
N ILE A 222 -22.41 -5.16 -7.68
CA ILE A 222 -22.06 -5.74 -6.38
C ILE A 222 -22.04 -7.26 -6.55
N ARG A 223 -21.04 -7.92 -5.92
CA ARG A 223 -20.89 -9.37 -5.86
C ARG A 223 -20.82 -9.84 -4.42
N CYS A 224 -21.31 -11.04 -4.16
CA CYS A 224 -21.40 -11.66 -2.84
C CYS A 224 -20.55 -12.93 -2.83
N TRP A 225 -19.68 -13.08 -1.84
CA TRP A 225 -18.70 -14.18 -1.73
C TRP A 225 -18.89 -14.92 -0.41
N LYS A 226 -18.95 -16.25 -0.44
CA LYS A 226 -19.21 -17.04 0.77
C LYS A 226 -17.94 -17.17 1.62
N MET A 227 -18.04 -16.84 2.92
CA MET A 227 -17.06 -17.29 3.91
C MET A 227 -17.27 -18.78 4.16
N ASP A 228 -16.17 -19.54 4.27
CA ASP A 228 -16.15 -20.98 4.56
C ASP A 228 -17.17 -21.82 3.77
N PRO A 229 -16.85 -22.23 2.53
CA PRO A 229 -17.53 -23.39 1.95
C PRO A 229 -17.15 -24.61 2.80
N GLY A 230 -18.15 -25.40 3.23
CA GLY A 230 -18.01 -26.40 4.28
C GLY A 230 -17.06 -27.57 3.92
N PRO A 231 -16.74 -28.46 4.89
CA PRO A 231 -15.73 -29.51 4.72
C PRO A 231 -15.98 -30.46 3.54
N ASP A 232 -17.23 -30.66 3.12
CA ASP A 232 -17.58 -31.47 1.93
C ASP A 232 -17.17 -30.84 0.59
N SER A 233 -16.76 -29.56 0.58
CA SER A 233 -16.30 -28.87 -0.62
C SER A 233 -14.79 -28.99 -0.81
N GLY A 234 -14.37 -30.02 -1.57
CA GLY A 234 -12.98 -30.24 -2.00
C GLY A 234 -12.45 -29.20 -3.01
N LEU A 235 -12.84 -27.92 -2.89
CA LEU A 235 -12.55 -26.83 -3.82
C LEU A 235 -11.60 -25.82 -3.18
N SER A 236 -10.41 -25.68 -3.75
CA SER A 236 -9.38 -24.70 -3.34
C SER A 236 -9.69 -23.24 -3.74
N ARG A 237 -10.96 -22.90 -3.96
CA ARG A 237 -11.40 -21.69 -4.66
C ARG A 237 -12.46 -20.91 -3.88
N VAL A 238 -12.44 -19.58 -4.04
CA VAL A 238 -13.44 -18.67 -3.47
C VAL A 238 -14.67 -18.63 -4.39
N ASN A 239 -15.86 -18.85 -3.84
CA ASN A 239 -17.10 -18.99 -4.61
C ASN A 239 -17.99 -17.73 -4.54
N GLU A 240 -18.43 -17.24 -5.70
CA GLU A 240 -19.49 -16.23 -5.81
C GLU A 240 -20.85 -16.88 -5.49
N VAL A 241 -21.65 -16.19 -4.68
CA VAL A 241 -23.03 -16.57 -4.30
C VAL A 241 -24.05 -15.87 -5.20
N LEU A 242 -23.85 -14.57 -5.42
CA LEU A 242 -24.80 -13.66 -6.06
C LEU A 242 -24.07 -12.47 -6.71
N SER A 243 -24.60 -11.98 -7.84
CA SER A 243 -24.10 -10.78 -8.55
C SER A 243 -25.25 -10.06 -9.25
N TRP A 244 -25.32 -8.74 -9.12
CA TRP A 244 -26.33 -7.89 -9.78
C TRP A 244 -25.75 -6.52 -10.16
N VAL A 245 -26.44 -5.78 -11.04
CA VAL A 245 -26.05 -4.41 -11.40
C VAL A 245 -26.63 -3.43 -10.39
N ALA A 246 -25.79 -2.93 -9.48
CA ALA A 246 -26.21 -2.01 -8.43
C ALA A 246 -26.37 -0.57 -8.96
N HIS A 247 -25.37 -0.10 -9.72
CA HIS A 247 -25.25 1.28 -10.22
C HIS A 247 -24.90 1.31 -11.71
N ARG A 248 -25.02 2.49 -12.34
CA ARG A 248 -24.63 2.71 -13.75
C ARG A 248 -23.16 3.11 -13.93
N GLY A 249 -22.50 3.49 -12.85
CA GLY A 249 -21.07 3.77 -12.76
C GLY A 249 -20.46 3.01 -11.57
N PRO A 250 -19.18 3.24 -11.25
CA PRO A 250 -18.46 2.50 -10.22
C PRO A 250 -19.13 2.52 -8.84
N VAL A 251 -19.10 1.37 -8.15
CA VAL A 251 -19.47 1.29 -6.74
C VAL A 251 -18.32 1.85 -5.91
N MET A 252 -18.36 3.15 -5.60
CA MET A 252 -17.28 3.88 -4.94
C MET A 252 -17.12 3.50 -3.47
N SER A 253 -18.23 3.25 -2.76
CA SER A 253 -18.24 2.89 -1.34
C SER A 253 -19.42 1.98 -0.98
N MET A 254 -19.29 1.21 0.10
CA MET A 254 -20.28 0.23 0.54
C MET A 254 -20.13 -0.08 2.03
N ILE A 255 -21.23 -0.25 2.76
CA ILE A 255 -21.25 -0.55 4.21
C ILE A 255 -22.53 -1.31 4.61
N MET A 256 -22.43 -2.13 5.66
CA MET A 256 -23.58 -2.75 6.34
C MET A 256 -23.97 -1.91 7.57
N THR A 257 -25.27 -1.72 7.81
CA THR A 257 -25.75 -0.96 8.98
C THR A 257 -26.10 -1.85 10.18
N CYS A 258 -26.28 -1.23 11.35
CA CYS A 258 -26.81 -1.87 12.55
C CYS A 258 -28.25 -2.43 12.43
N TYR A 259 -28.92 -2.31 11.29
CA TYR A 259 -30.21 -2.95 11.00
C TYR A 259 -30.11 -4.09 9.95
N GLY A 260 -28.90 -4.37 9.45
CA GLY A 260 -28.65 -5.41 8.44
C GLY A 260 -28.83 -4.95 6.99
N ASP A 261 -29.15 -3.67 6.76
CA ASP A 261 -29.29 -3.10 5.41
C ASP A 261 -27.91 -2.86 4.76
N LEU A 262 -27.78 -3.24 3.49
CA LEU A 262 -26.59 -2.99 2.67
C LEU A 262 -26.72 -1.65 1.95
N TRP A 263 -25.86 -0.68 2.26
CA TRP A 263 -25.82 0.64 1.63
C TRP A 263 -24.63 0.71 0.66
N SER A 264 -24.80 1.29 -0.53
CA SER A 264 -23.68 1.62 -1.43
C SER A 264 -23.82 2.96 -2.14
N GLY A 265 -22.68 3.62 -2.33
CA GLY A 265 -22.51 4.92 -2.95
C GLY A 265 -21.78 4.84 -4.28
N SER A 266 -22.17 5.70 -5.22
CA SER A 266 -21.66 5.76 -6.59
C SER A 266 -21.25 7.19 -6.97
N GLU A 267 -20.70 7.35 -8.18
CA GLU A 267 -20.50 8.65 -8.83
C GLU A 267 -21.81 9.45 -8.92
N GLY A 268 -21.69 10.78 -8.92
CA GLY A 268 -22.83 11.69 -9.14
C GLY A 268 -23.86 11.73 -8.00
N GLY A 269 -23.46 11.38 -6.77
CA GLY A 269 -24.28 11.49 -5.55
C GLY A 269 -25.32 10.40 -5.34
N VAL A 270 -25.29 9.31 -6.10
CA VAL A 270 -26.28 8.23 -5.98
C VAL A 270 -25.94 7.33 -4.79
N ILE A 271 -26.87 7.22 -3.84
CA ILE A 271 -26.86 6.25 -2.73
C ILE A 271 -28.06 5.32 -2.90
N LYS A 272 -27.79 4.01 -2.78
CA LYS A 272 -28.82 2.96 -2.81
C LYS A 272 -28.72 2.05 -1.60
N ILE A 273 -29.86 1.59 -1.12
CA ILE A 273 -30.00 0.67 0.00
C ILE A 273 -30.69 -0.61 -0.47
N TRP A 274 -30.16 -1.76 -0.07
CA TRP A 274 -30.82 -3.06 -0.19
C TRP A 274 -31.29 -3.51 1.20
N PRO A 275 -32.61 -3.55 1.47
CA PRO A 275 -33.13 -4.02 2.74
C PRO A 275 -32.78 -5.48 3.01
N TRP A 276 -32.47 -5.81 4.27
CA TRP A 276 -32.11 -7.18 4.66
C TRP A 276 -33.15 -8.23 4.21
N GLU A 277 -34.44 -7.93 4.32
CA GLU A 277 -35.54 -8.86 3.98
C GLU A 277 -35.56 -9.26 2.50
N ALA A 278 -34.90 -8.52 1.61
CA ALA A 278 -34.72 -8.88 0.21
C ALA A 278 -33.47 -9.74 0.00
N LEU A 279 -32.39 -9.48 0.73
CA LEU A 279 -31.16 -10.27 0.71
C LEU A 279 -31.39 -11.68 1.30
N GLU A 280 -32.10 -11.76 2.42
CA GLU A 280 -32.52 -13.02 3.07
C GLU A 280 -33.34 -13.90 2.13
N LYS A 281 -34.34 -13.33 1.45
CA LYS A 281 -35.14 -14.02 0.42
C LYS A 281 -34.30 -14.46 -0.79
N ALA A 282 -33.29 -13.70 -1.17
CA ALA A 282 -32.37 -14.08 -2.24
C ALA A 282 -31.44 -15.23 -1.83
N PHE A 283 -31.04 -15.30 -0.56
CA PHE A 283 -30.25 -16.40 0.00
C PHE A 283 -31.05 -17.69 0.23
N SER A 284 -32.39 -17.63 0.33
CA SER A 284 -33.24 -18.82 0.47
C SER A 284 -33.56 -19.55 -0.84
N LEU A 285 -33.20 -18.97 -2.00
CA LEU A 285 -33.41 -19.55 -3.34
C LEU A 285 -32.27 -20.52 -3.71
N THR A 286 -32.55 -21.52 -4.55
CA THR A 286 -31.56 -22.55 -4.89
C THR A 286 -30.47 -22.08 -5.87
N ALA A 287 -29.46 -22.92 -6.11
CA ALA A 287 -28.37 -22.62 -7.04
C ALA A 287 -28.86 -22.45 -8.50
N GLU A 288 -29.92 -23.17 -8.87
CA GLU A 288 -30.62 -23.10 -10.15
C GLU A 288 -31.42 -21.79 -10.28
N GLU A 289 -31.90 -21.26 -9.16
CA GLU A 289 -32.75 -20.06 -9.08
C GLU A 289 -31.96 -18.75 -8.95
N ARG A 290 -30.62 -18.80 -8.94
CA ARG A 290 -29.73 -17.62 -8.78
C ARG A 290 -30.05 -16.43 -9.69
N HIS A 291 -30.56 -16.67 -10.90
CA HIS A 291 -30.98 -15.58 -11.79
C HIS A 291 -32.22 -14.84 -11.26
N MET A 292 -33.17 -15.55 -10.65
CA MET A 292 -34.32 -14.96 -9.98
C MET A 292 -33.90 -14.24 -8.69
N ALA A 293 -32.97 -14.82 -7.92
CA ALA A 293 -32.36 -14.17 -6.76
C ALA A 293 -31.70 -12.84 -7.13
N ALA A 294 -30.90 -12.81 -8.20
CA ALA A 294 -30.25 -11.60 -8.69
C ALA A 294 -31.26 -10.54 -9.14
N LEU A 295 -32.31 -10.93 -9.88
CA LEU A 295 -33.38 -10.02 -10.31
C LEU A 295 -34.23 -9.50 -9.14
N LEU A 296 -34.41 -10.28 -8.08
CA LEU A 296 -35.10 -9.86 -6.85
C LEU A 296 -34.29 -8.78 -6.14
N VAL A 297 -33.00 -9.01 -5.92
CA VAL A 297 -32.10 -8.02 -5.29
C VAL A 297 -31.96 -6.77 -6.16
N GLU A 298 -31.75 -6.91 -7.47
CA GLU A 298 -31.62 -5.78 -8.42
C GLU A 298 -32.87 -4.87 -8.46
N ARG A 299 -34.05 -5.38 -8.07
CA ARG A 299 -35.32 -4.62 -8.03
C ARG A 299 -35.73 -4.14 -6.64
N SER A 300 -35.07 -4.64 -5.59
CA SER A 300 -35.41 -4.33 -4.19
C SER A 300 -34.83 -3.03 -3.63
N TYR A 301 -33.99 -2.32 -4.41
CA TYR A 301 -33.26 -1.17 -3.90
C TYR A 301 -34.15 0.05 -3.63
N ILE A 302 -33.81 0.78 -2.57
CA ILE A 302 -34.34 2.11 -2.27
C ILE A 302 -33.31 3.14 -2.76
N ASP A 303 -33.75 4.13 -3.53
CA ASP A 303 -32.92 5.23 -4.02
C ASP A 303 -33.22 6.52 -3.23
N LEU A 304 -32.28 6.93 -2.39
CA LEU A 304 -32.43 8.07 -1.49
C LEU A 304 -32.56 9.41 -2.23
N ARG A 305 -32.06 9.49 -3.48
CA ARG A 305 -32.13 10.71 -4.29
C ARG A 305 -33.57 11.15 -4.55
N ASN A 306 -34.49 10.19 -4.66
CA ASN A 306 -35.91 10.42 -4.91
C ASN A 306 -36.68 10.87 -3.64
N GLN A 307 -36.11 10.68 -2.45
CA GLN A 307 -36.70 11.13 -1.19
C GLN A 307 -36.27 12.58 -0.89
N VAL A 308 -34.99 12.92 -1.10
CA VAL A 308 -34.46 14.26 -0.79
C VAL A 308 -35.02 15.36 -1.70
N THR A 309 -35.42 15.04 -2.94
CA THR A 309 -36.03 16.00 -3.88
C THR A 309 -37.35 16.60 -3.40
N VAL A 310 -38.03 16.00 -2.42
CA VAL A 310 -39.26 16.55 -1.81
C VAL A 310 -38.96 17.76 -0.91
N ASN A 311 -37.79 17.81 -0.28
CA ASN A 311 -37.43 18.80 0.75
C ASN A 311 -36.47 19.91 0.24
N GLY A 312 -36.29 20.06 -1.07
CA GLY A 312 -35.62 21.21 -1.69
C GLY A 312 -34.09 21.17 -1.78
N PHE A 313 -33.41 20.14 -1.24
CA PHE A 313 -31.95 20.01 -1.27
C PHE A 313 -31.42 19.41 -2.60
N SER A 314 -31.63 20.11 -3.72
CA SER A 314 -31.49 19.54 -5.07
C SER A 314 -30.08 19.51 -5.68
N ASN A 315 -29.18 20.43 -5.31
CA ASN A 315 -27.96 20.70 -6.10
C ASN A 315 -26.66 20.06 -5.58
N VAL A 316 -26.52 19.75 -4.28
CA VAL A 316 -25.25 19.25 -3.71
C VAL A 316 -25.10 17.73 -3.86
N LEU A 317 -26.20 16.96 -3.90
CA LEU A 317 -26.22 15.50 -4.17
C LEU A 317 -25.91 15.14 -5.64
N ASN A 318 -24.97 15.86 -6.25
CA ASN A 318 -24.35 15.58 -7.53
C ASN A 318 -22.85 15.27 -7.41
N SER A 319 -22.28 15.30 -6.19
CA SER A 319 -20.88 14.93 -5.91
C SER A 319 -20.74 13.45 -5.53
N ASP A 320 -19.66 12.80 -5.97
CA ASP A 320 -19.39 11.38 -5.74
C ASP A 320 -19.39 10.98 -4.25
N VAL A 321 -20.00 9.83 -3.96
CA VAL A 321 -20.02 9.25 -2.61
C VAL A 321 -18.78 8.38 -2.39
N LYS A 322 -17.64 9.04 -2.14
CA LYS A 322 -16.33 8.38 -1.96
C LYS A 322 -16.23 7.54 -0.69
N HIS A 323 -16.94 7.91 0.37
CA HIS A 323 -16.96 7.16 1.62
C HIS A 323 -18.38 6.99 2.17
N LEU A 324 -18.63 5.82 2.74
CA LEU A 324 -19.77 5.51 3.59
C LEU A 324 -19.25 4.95 4.92
N LEU A 325 -19.87 5.33 6.03
CA LEU A 325 -19.52 4.92 7.38
C LEU A 325 -20.81 4.73 8.20
N SER A 326 -20.97 3.57 8.84
CA SER A 326 -22.07 3.30 9.76
C SER A 326 -21.68 3.67 11.18
N ASP A 327 -22.37 4.63 11.78
CA ASP A 327 -22.37 4.87 13.22
C ASP A 327 -23.36 3.88 13.86
N ASN A 328 -22.88 2.65 14.04
CA ASN A 328 -23.65 1.59 14.70
C ASN A 328 -24.01 1.98 16.15
N SER A 329 -23.24 2.86 16.81
CA SER A 329 -23.54 3.31 18.17
C SER A 329 -24.81 4.16 18.23
N ARG A 330 -25.15 4.93 17.20
CA ARG A 330 -26.25 5.91 17.23
C ARG A 330 -27.29 5.72 16.12
N ALA A 331 -27.28 4.57 15.46
CA ALA A 331 -28.17 4.27 14.34
C ALA A 331 -28.10 5.31 13.19
N LYS A 332 -26.90 5.75 12.79
CA LYS A 332 -26.72 6.72 11.69
C LYS A 332 -25.79 6.20 10.60
N VAL A 333 -25.96 6.71 9.38
CA VAL A 333 -24.99 6.54 8.28
C VAL A 333 -24.43 7.89 7.87
N TRP A 334 -23.11 7.97 7.73
CA TRP A 334 -22.41 9.11 7.15
C TRP A 334 -22.04 8.79 5.70
N SER A 335 -22.34 9.71 4.79
CA SER A 335 -21.86 9.68 3.40
C SER A 335 -21.01 10.92 3.12
N ALA A 336 -19.80 10.73 2.56
CA ALA A 336 -18.88 11.82 2.29
C ALA A 336 -18.43 11.85 0.81
N GLY A 337 -18.41 13.06 0.26
CA GLY A 337 -17.63 13.40 -0.92
C GLY A 337 -16.33 14.13 -0.52
N PHE A 338 -15.68 14.78 -1.49
CA PHE A 338 -14.41 15.49 -1.25
C PHE A 338 -14.56 16.72 -0.35
N LEU A 339 -15.69 17.44 -0.39
CA LEU A 339 -15.86 18.75 0.26
C LEU A 339 -17.13 18.86 1.14
N SER A 340 -17.95 17.81 1.19
CA SER A 340 -19.23 17.80 1.90
C SER A 340 -19.58 16.43 2.48
N PHE A 341 -20.41 16.47 3.50
CA PHE A 341 -20.92 15.34 4.28
C PHE A 341 -22.45 15.41 4.35
N ALA A 342 -23.09 14.25 4.29
CA ALA A 342 -24.49 14.08 4.65
C ALA A 342 -24.64 12.98 5.70
N LEU A 343 -25.52 13.24 6.66
CA LEU A 343 -25.82 12.39 7.81
C LEU A 343 -27.26 11.88 7.68
N TRP A 344 -27.42 10.56 7.73
CA TRP A 344 -28.69 9.87 7.51
C TRP A 344 -29.04 9.03 8.74
N ASP A 345 -30.33 8.81 8.97
CA ASP A 345 -30.82 7.81 9.92
C ASP A 345 -30.69 6.40 9.30
N ALA A 346 -30.20 5.41 10.06
CA ALA A 346 -30.00 4.05 9.56
C ALA A 346 -31.27 3.19 9.54
N ARG A 347 -32.33 3.60 10.25
CA ARG A 347 -33.64 2.93 10.39
C ARG A 347 -34.68 3.57 9.48
N THR A 348 -34.93 4.87 9.64
CA THR A 348 -35.93 5.61 8.83
C THR A 348 -35.41 5.94 7.42
N ARG A 349 -34.07 5.91 7.23
CA ARG A 349 -33.37 6.23 5.99
C ARG A 349 -33.44 7.72 5.59
N GLU A 350 -33.94 8.57 6.47
CA GLU A 350 -34.09 10.01 6.24
C GLU A 350 -32.77 10.80 6.34
N LEU A 351 -32.70 11.93 5.63
CA LEU A 351 -31.57 12.87 5.67
C LEU A 351 -31.69 13.80 6.90
N LEU A 352 -30.79 13.64 7.86
CA LEU A 352 -30.77 14.38 9.12
C LEU A 352 -30.01 15.73 9.02
N LYS A 353 -28.88 15.76 8.31
CA LYS A 353 -28.01 16.95 8.18
C LYS A 353 -27.16 16.90 6.91
N MET A 354 -26.86 18.06 6.32
CA MET A 354 -25.86 18.22 5.25
C MET A 354 -24.97 19.41 5.58
N PHE A 355 -23.65 19.24 5.43
CA PHE A 355 -22.65 20.23 5.84
C PHE A 355 -21.34 20.09 5.07
N ASN A 356 -20.60 21.18 4.91
CA ASN A 356 -19.32 21.21 4.22
C ASN A 356 -18.13 20.80 5.14
N ILE A 357 -16.92 20.73 4.58
CA ILE A 357 -15.69 20.45 5.35
C ILE A 357 -15.40 21.43 6.49
N ASP A 358 -15.96 22.64 6.50
CA ASP A 358 -15.84 23.59 7.61
C ASP A 358 -16.95 23.44 8.67
N GLY A 359 -17.79 22.39 8.56
CA GLY A 359 -18.90 22.10 9.48
C GLY A 359 -20.12 23.01 9.33
N GLN A 360 -20.16 23.84 8.28
CA GLN A 360 -21.24 24.78 8.03
C GLN A 360 -22.40 24.05 7.32
N ILE A 361 -23.62 24.26 7.81
CA ILE A 361 -24.83 23.65 7.23
C ILE A 361 -25.13 24.31 5.89
N GLU A 362 -25.24 23.50 4.84
CA GLU A 362 -25.52 23.98 3.49
C GLU A 362 -27.01 24.27 3.30
N ARG A 363 -27.40 25.53 3.52
CA ARG A 363 -28.70 26.08 3.11
C ARG A 363 -28.51 26.92 1.85
N LEU A 364 -29.36 26.69 0.85
CA LEU A 364 -29.37 27.52 -0.37
C LEU A 364 -30.20 28.77 -0.12
N ASP A 365 -29.61 29.96 -0.31
CA ASP A 365 -30.32 31.23 -0.22
C ASP A 365 -31.36 31.34 -1.34
N MET A 366 -32.64 31.38 -0.97
CA MET A 366 -33.75 31.70 -1.87
C MET A 366 -33.84 33.22 -2.08
N SER A 367 -32.86 33.78 -2.79
CA SER A 367 -32.91 35.17 -3.25
C SER A 367 -33.95 35.32 -4.37
N SER A 368 -35.22 35.42 -3.99
CA SER A 368 -36.33 35.81 -4.87
C SER A 368 -35.99 37.13 -5.57
N GLY A 369 -36.28 37.23 -6.87
CA GLY A 369 -35.93 38.42 -7.65
C GLY A 369 -36.60 39.71 -7.15
N GLN A 370 -35.93 40.84 -7.43
CA GLN A 370 -36.55 42.16 -7.49
C GLN A 370 -36.19 42.80 -8.83
N ASP A 371 -37.17 43.48 -9.42
CA ASP A 371 -37.12 43.97 -10.80
C ASP A 371 -36.18 45.17 -10.99
N LEU A 372 -35.55 45.23 -12.17
CA LEU A 372 -35.42 46.50 -12.88
C LEU A 372 -35.87 46.30 -14.33
N THR A 373 -36.55 47.32 -14.86
CA THR A 373 -37.47 47.21 -16.00
C THR A 373 -36.82 47.42 -17.36
N PHE A 374 -37.50 46.90 -18.40
CA PHE A 374 -37.60 47.39 -19.79
C PHE A 374 -36.70 48.58 -20.22
N GLU A 375 -36.01 48.42 -21.35
CA GLU A 375 -36.29 49.23 -22.55
C GLU A 375 -35.84 48.55 -23.87
N ASP A 376 -36.64 48.78 -24.92
CA ASP A 376 -36.37 48.79 -26.37
C ASP A 376 -35.69 47.63 -27.14
N GLU A 377 -36.56 46.73 -27.61
CA GLU A 377 -36.88 46.46 -29.02
C GLU A 377 -35.86 46.65 -30.18
N ILE A 378 -35.78 45.58 -31.00
CA ILE A 378 -35.93 45.58 -32.48
C ILE A 378 -35.05 46.55 -33.31
N LYS A 379 -33.94 46.03 -33.87
CA LYS A 379 -33.81 45.77 -35.34
C LYS A 379 -32.54 45.00 -35.72
N MET A 380 -32.63 44.18 -36.77
CA MET A 380 -31.49 43.52 -37.43
C MET A 380 -31.57 43.75 -38.96
N LYS A 381 -30.41 43.91 -39.62
CA LYS A 381 -30.23 44.14 -41.08
C LYS A 381 -30.72 45.53 -41.55
N THR A 382 -30.22 46.14 -42.65
CA THR A 382 -29.42 45.64 -43.78
C THR A 382 -28.59 46.79 -44.42
N VAL A 383 -27.91 46.49 -45.55
CA VAL A 383 -27.32 47.39 -46.58
C VAL A 383 -25.82 47.69 -46.41
N ALA A 384 -25.13 47.90 -47.55
CA ALA A 384 -23.68 47.87 -47.71
C ALA A 384 -23.17 48.91 -48.72
N GLY A 385 -21.85 49.14 -48.77
CA GLY A 385 -21.16 49.54 -50.00
C GLY A 385 -20.14 50.69 -49.91
N SER A 386 -18.91 50.44 -50.36
CA SER A 386 -18.09 51.30 -51.26
C SER A 386 -16.63 50.76 -51.34
N LYS A 387 -15.76 51.37 -52.17
CA LYS A 387 -14.42 50.85 -52.55
C LYS A 387 -13.34 51.94 -52.49
N LYS A 388 -12.08 51.50 -52.29
CA LYS A 388 -10.80 52.18 -52.65
C LYS A 388 -10.49 53.49 -51.87
N GLU A 389 -9.24 53.99 -51.80
CA GLU A 389 -7.95 53.55 -52.40
C GLU A 389 -6.76 53.66 -51.40
N LYS A 390 -5.52 53.52 -51.89
CA LYS A 390 -4.25 53.39 -51.16
C LYS A 390 -3.77 54.68 -50.47
N THR A 391 -3.10 54.54 -49.32
CA THR A 391 -1.69 54.98 -49.20
C THR A 391 -0.95 54.17 -48.12
N GLN A 392 0.36 54.42 -47.97
CA GLN A 392 1.33 53.52 -47.35
C GLN A 392 2.01 54.15 -46.13
N THR A 393 2.09 53.46 -45.00
CA THR A 393 3.11 53.69 -43.96
C THR A 393 3.23 52.49 -43.01
N SER A 394 4.43 52.23 -42.50
CA SER A 394 4.80 51.00 -41.81
C SER A 394 5.14 51.23 -40.33
N PHE A 395 4.15 51.23 -39.45
CA PHE A 395 4.33 51.03 -37.99
C PHE A 395 3.01 50.54 -37.38
N GLY A 396 2.90 49.24 -37.04
CA GLY A 396 1.61 48.70 -36.57
C GLY A 396 1.53 47.26 -36.05
N PHE A 397 2.64 46.52 -35.99
CA PHE A 397 2.63 45.13 -35.47
C PHE A 397 2.65 45.09 -33.93
N PHE A 398 3.57 45.86 -33.31
CA PHE A 398 3.77 45.90 -31.85
C PHE A 398 2.61 46.51 -31.06
N GLN A 399 1.74 47.31 -31.68
CA GLN A 399 0.58 47.90 -30.98
C GLN A 399 -0.56 46.87 -30.81
N ARG A 400 -0.79 46.02 -31.83
CA ARG A 400 -1.87 45.02 -31.78
C ARG A 400 -1.54 43.87 -30.83
N SER A 401 -0.29 43.40 -30.82
CA SER A 401 0.14 42.37 -29.86
C SER A 401 -0.02 42.86 -28.42
N ARG A 402 0.37 44.11 -28.11
CA ARG A 402 0.28 44.67 -26.75
C ARG A 402 -1.17 44.78 -26.26
N ASN A 403 -2.10 45.22 -27.12
CA ASN A 403 -3.52 45.29 -26.76
C ASN A 403 -4.17 43.91 -26.65
N ALA A 404 -3.80 42.95 -27.51
CA ALA A 404 -4.26 41.56 -27.40
C ALA A 404 -3.76 40.90 -26.10
N ILE A 405 -2.50 41.14 -25.72
CA ILE A 405 -1.90 40.64 -24.48
C ILE A 405 -2.56 41.27 -23.25
N MET A 406 -2.87 42.58 -23.27
CA MET A 406 -3.62 43.21 -22.18
C MET A 406 -5.06 42.69 -22.09
N GLY A 407 -5.76 42.53 -23.22
CA GLY A 407 -7.10 41.92 -23.25
C GLY A 407 -7.11 40.49 -22.71
N ALA A 408 -6.11 39.68 -23.06
CA ALA A 408 -5.92 38.33 -22.51
C ALA A 408 -5.57 38.35 -21.02
N ALA A 409 -4.67 39.23 -20.55
CA ALA A 409 -4.31 39.34 -19.14
C ALA A 409 -5.43 39.93 -18.25
N ASP A 410 -6.38 40.64 -18.85
CA ASP A 410 -7.56 41.19 -18.19
C ASP A 410 -8.74 40.19 -18.21
N ALA A 411 -8.87 39.38 -19.28
CA ALA A 411 -9.73 38.21 -19.30
C ALA A 411 -9.25 37.15 -18.29
N VAL A 412 -7.95 36.82 -18.24
CA VAL A 412 -7.36 35.91 -17.26
C VAL A 412 -7.54 36.44 -15.84
N ARG A 413 -7.44 37.75 -15.59
CA ARG A 413 -7.78 38.32 -14.27
C ARG A 413 -9.27 38.28 -13.95
N ARG A 414 -10.17 38.46 -14.92
CA ARG A 414 -11.62 38.23 -14.70
C ARG A 414 -11.97 36.75 -14.49
N VAL A 415 -11.24 35.82 -15.09
CA VAL A 415 -11.38 34.38 -14.83
C VAL A 415 -10.82 34.04 -13.45
N ALA A 416 -9.63 34.50 -13.09
CA ALA A 416 -9.06 34.30 -11.75
C ALA A 416 -9.88 34.98 -10.63
N ALA A 417 -10.55 36.10 -10.91
CA ALA A 417 -11.44 36.79 -9.96
C ALA A 417 -12.88 36.25 -9.95
N LYS A 418 -13.26 35.39 -10.91
CA LYS A 418 -14.51 34.59 -10.85
C LYS A 418 -14.27 33.15 -10.38
N GLY A 419 -13.04 32.66 -10.48
CA GLY A 419 -12.58 31.43 -9.85
C GLY A 419 -12.41 31.61 -8.36
N GLY A 420 -13.52 31.73 -7.63
CA GLY A 420 -13.58 31.57 -6.18
C GLY A 420 -13.37 30.11 -5.77
N LEU A 421 -12.28 29.51 -6.23
CA LEU A 421 -11.85 28.16 -5.90
C LEU A 421 -11.35 28.16 -4.46
N GLY A 422 -12.11 27.50 -3.59
CA GLY A 422 -11.67 27.15 -2.24
C GLY A 422 -10.46 26.23 -2.27
N ASP A 423 -9.79 26.12 -1.13
CA ASP A 423 -8.49 25.46 -1.00
C ASP A 423 -8.58 23.92 -1.19
N ASP A 424 -8.30 23.46 -2.42
CA ASP A 424 -8.27 22.05 -2.87
C ASP A 424 -7.46 21.12 -1.95
N ASN A 425 -6.52 21.69 -1.19
CA ASN A 425 -5.66 20.98 -0.26
C ASN A 425 -6.41 20.33 0.91
N ARG A 426 -7.61 20.81 1.28
CA ARG A 426 -8.37 20.32 2.45
C ARG A 426 -9.42 19.24 2.14
N ARG A 427 -9.47 18.72 0.91
CA ARG A 427 -10.44 17.66 0.54
C ARG A 427 -10.30 16.41 1.41
N THR A 428 -11.44 15.78 1.73
CA THR A 428 -11.52 14.50 2.46
C THR A 428 -11.05 13.33 1.60
N GLU A 429 -10.20 12.48 2.18
CA GLU A 429 -9.63 11.27 1.54
C GLU A 429 -9.86 10.00 2.41
N ALA A 430 -10.22 10.15 3.68
CA ALA A 430 -10.53 9.05 4.60
C ALA A 430 -11.54 9.48 5.68
N LEU A 431 -12.32 8.51 6.21
CA LEU A 431 -13.39 8.71 7.19
C LEU A 431 -13.55 7.45 8.07
N ILE A 432 -13.53 7.57 9.40
CA ILE A 432 -13.84 6.49 10.37
C ILE A 432 -14.63 6.98 11.60
N ILE A 433 -15.17 6.03 12.38
CA ILE A 433 -15.66 6.22 13.75
C ILE A 433 -14.67 5.60 14.76
N THR A 434 -14.51 6.20 15.94
CA THR A 434 -13.74 5.66 17.07
C THR A 434 -14.64 5.04 18.14
N GLY A 435 -14.07 4.28 19.09
CA GLY A 435 -14.84 3.53 20.10
C GLY A 435 -15.68 4.39 21.06
N ASP A 436 -15.34 5.66 21.24
CA ASP A 436 -16.10 6.69 21.97
C ASP A 436 -17.24 7.30 21.13
N GLY A 437 -17.37 6.87 19.87
CA GLY A 437 -18.31 7.39 18.89
C GLY A 437 -17.89 8.72 18.27
N MET A 438 -16.68 9.22 18.47
CA MET A 438 -16.19 10.37 17.70
C MET A 438 -15.93 9.97 16.25
N ILE A 439 -16.03 10.92 15.33
CA ILE A 439 -15.86 10.70 13.89
C ILE A 439 -14.59 11.42 13.45
N TRP A 440 -13.76 10.77 12.64
CA TRP A 440 -12.46 11.29 12.22
C TRP A 440 -12.32 11.26 10.71
N THR A 441 -11.84 12.36 10.13
CA THR A 441 -11.58 12.49 8.69
C THR A 441 -10.13 12.86 8.42
N GLY A 442 -9.54 12.26 7.39
CA GLY A 442 -8.20 12.58 6.89
C GLY A 442 -8.27 13.37 5.59
N CYS A 443 -7.38 14.36 5.43
CA CYS A 443 -7.37 15.29 4.31
C CYS A 443 -6.12 15.17 3.42
N ALA A 444 -6.21 15.69 2.19
CA ALA A 444 -5.13 15.63 1.18
C ALA A 444 -3.85 16.43 1.52
N ASN A 445 -3.94 17.43 2.40
CA ASN A 445 -2.81 18.16 3.01
C ASN A 445 -2.14 17.40 4.19
N GLY A 446 -2.71 16.26 4.61
CA GLY A 446 -2.26 15.49 5.76
C GLY A 446 -2.86 15.88 7.11
N SER A 447 -3.81 16.84 7.17
CA SER A 447 -4.53 17.13 8.40
C SER A 447 -5.57 16.04 8.73
N LEU A 448 -5.76 15.80 10.02
CA LEU A 448 -6.84 15.02 10.61
C LEU A 448 -7.83 15.99 11.27
N VAL A 449 -9.12 15.67 11.20
CA VAL A 449 -10.19 16.47 11.80
C VAL A 449 -11.13 15.56 12.58
N GLN A 450 -11.40 15.94 13.83
CA GLN A 450 -12.32 15.26 14.74
C GLN A 450 -13.70 15.95 14.72
N TRP A 451 -14.76 15.15 14.76
CA TRP A 451 -16.16 15.59 14.70
C TRP A 451 -17.01 14.81 15.72
N ASP A 452 -18.12 15.40 16.17
CA ASP A 452 -19.13 14.68 16.95
C ASP A 452 -20.05 13.81 16.06
N GLY A 453 -20.82 12.92 16.68
CA GLY A 453 -21.84 12.09 16.02
C GLY A 453 -23.04 12.85 15.44
N ASN A 454 -22.99 14.19 15.39
CA ASN A 454 -24.01 15.07 14.83
C ASN A 454 -23.44 15.98 13.73
N GLY A 455 -22.21 15.74 13.25
CA GLY A 455 -21.60 16.51 12.18
C GLY A 455 -21.10 17.89 12.60
N ASN A 456 -20.72 18.08 13.86
CA ASN A 456 -20.11 19.31 14.36
C ASN A 456 -18.59 19.11 14.46
N ARG A 457 -17.81 20.00 13.84
CA ARG A 457 -16.34 19.96 13.87
C ARG A 457 -15.83 20.32 15.27
N LEU A 458 -14.88 19.56 15.80
CA LEU A 458 -14.36 19.71 17.16
C LEU A 458 -12.91 20.21 17.17
N GLN A 459 -12.00 19.47 16.54
CA GLN A 459 -10.55 19.70 16.62
C GLN A 459 -9.82 19.34 15.31
N ASP A 460 -8.68 20.00 15.09
CA ASP A 460 -7.81 19.85 13.92
C ASP A 460 -6.40 19.43 14.37
N PHE A 461 -5.80 18.46 13.70
CA PHE A 461 -4.44 17.96 13.97
C PHE A 461 -3.63 17.87 12.68
N GLN A 462 -2.33 18.17 12.71
CA GLN A 462 -1.46 18.01 11.53
C GLN A 462 -0.06 17.55 11.94
N TYR A 463 0.18 16.24 11.79
CA TYR A 463 1.45 15.57 12.12
C TYR A 463 2.28 15.20 10.88
N HIS A 464 1.74 15.40 9.67
CA HIS A 464 2.40 15.12 8.41
C HIS A 464 1.84 16.04 7.31
N SER A 465 2.66 16.43 6.33
CA SER A 465 2.29 17.40 5.27
C SER A 465 1.96 16.74 3.92
N VAL A 466 1.40 15.54 3.96
CA VAL A 466 1.10 14.71 2.77
C VAL A 466 -0.22 13.99 3.04
N ALA A 467 -1.03 13.78 2.01
CA ALA A 467 -2.37 13.19 2.11
C ALA A 467 -2.45 11.99 3.05
N VAL A 468 -3.42 12.05 3.97
CA VAL A 468 -4.01 10.83 4.56
C VAL A 468 -4.69 10.07 3.41
N GLN A 469 -4.60 8.75 3.42
CA GLN A 469 -5.18 7.88 2.39
C GLN A 469 -6.10 6.83 2.98
N CYS A 470 -5.86 6.43 4.23
CA CYS A 470 -6.73 5.50 4.94
C CYS A 470 -6.62 5.70 6.47
N LEU A 471 -7.67 5.28 7.16
CA LEU A 471 -7.81 5.33 8.61
C LEU A 471 -8.40 4.00 9.07
N CYS A 472 -8.07 3.56 10.29
CA CYS A 472 -8.87 2.59 11.04
C CYS A 472 -8.75 2.85 12.54
N THR A 473 -9.63 2.26 13.34
CA THR A 473 -9.56 2.28 14.80
C THR A 473 -9.39 0.86 15.33
N PHE A 474 -8.68 0.72 16.44
CA PHE A 474 -8.78 -0.47 17.28
C PHE A 474 -8.55 -0.10 18.75
N GLY A 475 -9.41 -0.60 19.63
CA GLY A 475 -9.30 -0.31 21.06
C GLY A 475 -9.48 1.17 21.36
N LEU A 476 -8.44 1.78 21.93
CA LEU A 476 -8.31 3.22 22.18
C LEU A 476 -7.34 3.91 21.19
N ARG A 477 -7.00 3.25 20.07
CA ARG A 477 -5.99 3.71 19.11
C ARG A 477 -6.58 4.02 17.73
N ILE A 478 -6.14 5.13 17.16
CA ILE A 478 -6.42 5.55 15.77
C ILE A 478 -5.17 5.28 14.94
N TRP A 479 -5.32 4.56 13.83
CA TRP A 479 -4.23 4.24 12.91
C TRP A 479 -4.42 4.98 11.59
N VAL A 480 -3.37 5.64 11.12
CA VAL A 480 -3.40 6.58 9.99
C VAL A 480 -2.39 6.15 8.93
N GLY A 481 -2.85 5.88 7.72
CA GLY A 481 -2.00 5.57 6.56
C GLY A 481 -1.86 6.76 5.62
N TYR A 482 -0.62 7.12 5.29
CA TYR A 482 -0.27 8.28 4.47
C TYR A 482 0.19 7.91 3.05
N ALA A 483 0.03 8.84 2.10
CA ALA A 483 0.56 8.69 0.74
C ALA A 483 2.10 8.67 0.69
N SER A 484 2.79 9.06 1.77
CA SER A 484 4.25 8.88 1.93
C SER A 484 4.67 7.43 2.23
N GLY A 485 3.74 6.50 2.47
CA GLY A 485 4.03 5.14 2.93
C GLY A 485 4.27 5.02 4.44
N ILE A 486 4.14 6.13 5.17
CA ILE A 486 4.21 6.20 6.63
C ILE A 486 2.86 5.78 7.24
N VAL A 487 2.94 5.14 8.41
CA VAL A 487 1.82 4.95 9.33
C VAL A 487 2.08 5.74 10.61
N GLN A 488 1.03 6.35 11.17
CA GLN A 488 1.04 6.93 12.52
C GLN A 488 -0.07 6.31 13.36
N VAL A 489 0.14 6.31 14.68
CA VAL A 489 -0.80 5.79 15.68
C VAL A 489 -1.05 6.89 16.71
N LEU A 490 -2.33 7.14 17.04
CA LEU A 490 -2.77 8.16 17.99
C LEU A 490 -3.70 7.55 19.04
N ASP A 491 -3.92 8.25 20.16
CA ASP A 491 -5.02 7.98 21.09
C ASP A 491 -6.34 8.66 20.63
N LEU A 492 -7.41 8.54 21.42
CA LEU A 492 -8.72 9.12 21.11
C LEU A 492 -8.77 10.64 21.34
N GLU A 493 -7.87 11.15 22.17
CA GLU A 493 -7.62 12.56 22.43
C GLU A 493 -6.81 13.23 21.30
N GLY A 494 -6.21 12.44 20.40
CA GLY A 494 -5.48 12.90 19.22
C GLY A 494 -3.97 13.14 19.43
N ASN A 495 -3.39 12.65 20.52
CA ASN A 495 -1.95 12.68 20.76
C ASN A 495 -1.24 11.62 19.92
N LEU A 496 -0.10 11.96 19.32
CA LEU A 496 0.72 11.02 18.56
C LEU A 496 1.44 10.03 19.51
N LEU A 497 1.06 8.76 19.45
CA LEU A 497 1.71 7.66 20.19
C LEU A 497 2.98 7.17 19.48
N GLY A 498 3.04 7.27 18.16
CA GLY A 498 4.23 6.98 17.35
C GLY A 498 3.93 6.87 15.85
N GLY A 499 4.96 6.65 15.05
CA GLY A 499 4.82 6.44 13.61
C GLY A 499 6.11 6.04 12.91
N TRP A 500 6.00 5.37 11.76
CA TRP A 500 7.12 4.76 11.05
C TRP A 500 6.84 4.57 9.55
N VAL A 501 7.90 4.35 8.76
CA VAL A 501 7.78 3.96 7.35
C VAL A 501 7.33 2.50 7.26
N ALA A 502 6.04 2.31 7.01
CA ALA A 502 5.42 0.99 6.85
C ALA A 502 5.74 0.38 5.48
N HIS A 503 5.66 1.19 4.42
CA HIS A 503 5.91 0.81 3.02
C HIS A 503 6.66 1.93 2.28
N SER A 504 7.26 1.65 1.12
CA SER A 504 7.93 2.68 0.29
C SER A 504 7.02 3.24 -0.80
N SER A 505 5.73 3.35 -0.51
CA SER A 505 4.64 3.62 -1.46
C SER A 505 3.38 3.94 -0.64
N PRO A 506 2.42 4.75 -1.16
CA PRO A 506 1.18 5.09 -0.46
C PRO A 506 0.51 3.91 0.25
N VAL A 507 0.17 4.07 1.53
CA VAL A 507 -0.67 3.12 2.27
C VAL A 507 -2.13 3.40 1.91
N ILE A 508 -2.75 2.54 1.10
CA ILE A 508 -4.08 2.78 0.51
C ILE A 508 -5.23 2.17 1.29
N LYS A 509 -4.96 1.19 2.17
CA LYS A 509 -6.00 0.59 3.02
C LYS A 509 -5.43 0.04 4.33
N LEU A 510 -6.24 0.13 5.38
CA LEU A 510 -6.04 -0.53 6.67
C LEU A 510 -7.20 -1.51 6.94
N ALA A 511 -6.92 -2.63 7.60
CA ALA A 511 -7.90 -3.58 8.12
C ALA A 511 -7.38 -4.19 9.44
N VAL A 512 -8.26 -4.71 10.32
CA VAL A 512 -7.86 -5.16 11.67
C VAL A 512 -8.41 -6.55 11.96
N GLY A 513 -7.55 -7.49 12.40
CA GLY A 513 -7.96 -8.86 12.74
C GLY A 513 -6.84 -9.69 13.37
N ALA A 514 -7.20 -10.69 14.17
CA ALA A 514 -6.30 -11.66 14.82
C ALA A 514 -5.04 -11.05 15.49
N GLY A 515 -5.21 -9.93 16.21
CA GLY A 515 -4.13 -9.21 16.89
C GLY A 515 -3.31 -8.25 16.03
N TYR A 516 -3.64 -8.06 14.75
CA TYR A 516 -2.89 -7.20 13.82
C TYR A 516 -3.75 -6.11 13.14
N VAL A 517 -3.11 -4.96 12.89
CA VAL A 517 -3.52 -4.01 11.86
C VAL A 517 -2.76 -4.33 10.57
N PHE A 518 -3.48 -4.74 9.54
CA PHE A 518 -2.94 -4.98 8.21
C PHE A 518 -2.92 -3.70 7.38
N THR A 519 -1.78 -3.43 6.76
CA THR A 519 -1.53 -2.30 5.86
C THR A 519 -1.38 -2.80 4.43
N LEU A 520 -2.19 -2.30 3.50
CA LEU A 520 -2.02 -2.49 2.06
C LEU A 520 -1.37 -1.24 1.46
N ALA A 521 -0.27 -1.43 0.73
CA ALA A 521 0.35 -0.37 -0.08
C ALA A 521 -0.08 -0.43 -1.56
N ASN A 522 0.02 0.70 -2.26
CA ASN A 522 -0.34 0.81 -3.68
C ASN A 522 0.42 -0.14 -4.63
N HIS A 523 1.57 -0.69 -4.22
CA HIS A 523 2.26 -1.76 -4.94
C HIS A 523 1.70 -3.18 -4.68
N GLY A 524 0.58 -3.31 -3.95
CA GLY A 524 -0.08 -4.59 -3.68
C GLY A 524 0.64 -5.48 -2.65
N GLY A 525 1.48 -4.91 -1.79
CA GLY A 525 2.13 -5.59 -0.66
C GLY A 525 1.35 -5.41 0.64
N ILE A 526 1.38 -6.40 1.53
CA ILE A 526 0.62 -6.42 2.80
C ILE A 526 1.53 -6.73 4.00
N ARG A 527 1.47 -5.85 5.00
CA ARG A 527 2.16 -5.99 6.31
C ARG A 527 1.18 -5.92 7.47
N GLY A 528 1.24 -6.90 8.37
CA GLY A 528 0.59 -6.85 9.68
C GLY A 528 1.49 -6.21 10.73
N TRP A 529 0.95 -5.29 11.52
CA TRP A 529 1.58 -4.67 12.69
C TRP A 529 0.75 -5.06 13.92
N ASN A 530 1.37 -5.33 15.08
CA ASN A 530 0.59 -5.70 16.25
C ASN A 530 -0.33 -4.53 16.65
N VAL A 531 -1.59 -4.80 17.03
CA VAL A 531 -2.56 -3.76 17.42
C VAL A 531 -2.09 -2.90 18.61
N MET A 532 -1.15 -3.41 19.40
CA MET A 532 -0.54 -2.72 20.54
C MET A 532 0.76 -1.99 20.20
N SER A 533 1.27 -2.03 18.96
CA SER A 533 2.42 -1.23 18.51
C SER A 533 2.03 0.25 18.36
N PRO A 534 2.86 1.23 18.78
CA PRO A 534 4.08 1.06 19.56
C PRO A 534 3.75 0.55 20.98
N GLY A 535 4.51 -0.44 21.45
CA GLY A 535 4.25 -1.13 22.72
C GLY A 535 5.34 -2.14 23.13
N PRO A 536 5.22 -2.75 24.33
CA PRO A 536 6.31 -3.52 24.95
C PRO A 536 6.71 -4.79 24.18
N LEU A 537 5.82 -5.34 23.35
CA LEU A 537 6.14 -6.51 22.51
C LEU A 537 7.17 -6.19 21.41
N ASP A 538 7.26 -4.93 20.98
CA ASP A 538 8.03 -4.55 19.80
C ASP A 538 9.53 -4.79 19.99
N ASP A 539 10.06 -4.51 21.18
CA ASP A 539 11.48 -4.72 21.52
C ASP A 539 11.85 -6.20 21.75
N ILE A 540 10.97 -6.97 22.39
CA ILE A 540 11.18 -8.41 22.61
C ILE A 540 11.23 -9.14 21.25
N LEU A 541 10.22 -8.89 20.41
CA LEU A 541 10.11 -9.48 19.08
C LEU A 541 11.23 -9.01 18.14
N ARG A 542 11.67 -7.75 18.26
CA ARG A 542 12.85 -7.20 17.57
C ARG A 542 14.12 -7.92 17.97
N SER A 543 14.36 -8.11 19.26
CA SER A 543 15.54 -8.80 19.81
C SER A 543 15.60 -10.24 19.33
N GLU A 544 14.51 -10.99 19.49
CA GLU A 544 14.40 -12.40 19.08
C GLU A 544 14.59 -12.59 17.57
N LEU A 545 13.96 -11.75 16.73
CA LEU A 545 14.13 -11.82 15.27
C LEU A 545 15.56 -11.43 14.85
N ALA A 546 16.17 -10.42 15.46
CA ALA A 546 17.53 -10.02 15.15
C ALA A 546 18.55 -11.10 15.55
N GLY A 547 18.37 -11.72 16.74
CA GLY A 547 19.17 -12.87 17.18
C GLY A 547 19.09 -14.08 16.23
N LYS A 548 18.03 -14.17 15.42
CA LYS A 548 17.79 -15.21 14.41
C LYS A 548 18.13 -14.82 12.96
N GLU A 549 18.73 -13.65 12.69
CA GLU A 549 19.04 -13.15 11.32
C GLU A 549 19.64 -14.24 10.40
N PHE A 550 20.56 -15.03 10.95
CA PHE A 550 21.30 -16.06 10.22
C PHE A 550 20.43 -17.18 9.64
N LEU A 551 19.22 -17.39 10.15
CA LEU A 551 18.27 -18.39 9.64
C LEU A 551 17.58 -17.92 8.35
N TYR A 552 17.28 -16.62 8.22
CA TYR A 552 16.47 -16.07 7.12
C TYR A 552 17.24 -15.12 6.17
N THR A 553 18.57 -15.05 6.26
CA THR A 553 19.39 -14.16 5.42
C THR A 553 20.19 -14.92 4.37
N ARG A 554 20.30 -14.37 3.15
CA ARG A 554 20.88 -15.02 1.95
C ARG A 554 21.95 -14.14 1.27
N ILE A 555 23.10 -14.76 1.00
CA ILE A 555 24.28 -14.32 0.23
C ILE A 555 24.12 -14.28 -1.31
N GLU A 556 23.40 -13.33 -1.91
CA GLU A 556 23.32 -13.24 -3.38
C GLU A 556 24.50 -12.42 -3.96
N ASN A 557 25.17 -12.90 -5.03
CA ASN A 557 26.20 -12.13 -5.76
C ASN A 557 25.69 -11.70 -7.14
N LEU A 558 25.80 -10.39 -7.44
CA LEU A 558 25.33 -9.76 -8.66
C LEU A 558 26.46 -9.01 -9.38
N LYS A 559 26.47 -9.07 -10.72
CA LYS A 559 27.31 -8.22 -11.57
C LYS A 559 26.48 -7.13 -12.25
N ILE A 560 26.96 -5.88 -12.14
CA ILE A 560 26.38 -4.71 -12.82
C ILE A 560 27.42 -4.06 -13.74
N LEU A 561 27.07 -3.85 -15.00
CA LEU A 561 27.87 -3.10 -15.97
C LEU A 561 27.30 -1.68 -16.11
N THR A 562 28.08 -0.67 -15.76
CA THR A 562 27.73 0.74 -15.93
C THR A 562 28.59 1.35 -17.05
N GLY A 563 27.95 1.88 -18.08
CA GLY A 563 28.60 2.61 -19.18
C GLY A 563 28.25 4.10 -19.19
N THR A 564 29.23 4.96 -19.46
CA THR A 564 28.98 6.38 -19.79
C THR A 564 29.65 6.80 -21.10
N TRP A 565 28.99 7.64 -21.91
CA TRP A 565 29.57 8.21 -23.12
C TRP A 565 28.92 9.54 -23.52
N ASN A 566 29.73 10.61 -23.61
CA ASN A 566 29.32 11.82 -24.31
C ASN A 566 29.41 11.58 -25.83
N VAL A 567 28.26 11.54 -26.51
CA VAL A 567 28.15 11.15 -27.92
C VAL A 567 28.33 12.33 -28.89
N ALA A 568 28.42 13.56 -28.36
CA ALA A 568 28.63 14.80 -29.11
C ALA A 568 27.75 14.89 -30.38
N GLN A 569 26.45 14.72 -30.18
CA GLN A 569 25.36 14.75 -31.18
C GLN A 569 25.51 13.76 -32.34
N GLY A 570 26.37 12.73 -32.16
CA GLY A 570 26.56 11.64 -33.11
C GLY A 570 25.62 10.46 -32.88
N LYS A 571 25.79 9.46 -33.74
CA LYS A 571 25.24 8.10 -33.60
C LYS A 571 26.40 7.12 -33.67
N ALA A 572 26.41 6.10 -32.81
CA ALA A 572 27.44 5.07 -32.82
C ALA A 572 27.32 4.14 -34.04
N SER A 573 28.45 3.55 -34.45
CA SER A 573 28.43 2.34 -35.27
C SER A 573 27.93 1.13 -34.46
N ARG A 574 27.49 0.05 -35.14
CA ARG A 574 27.15 -1.22 -34.46
C ARG A 574 28.37 -1.79 -33.75
N ASP A 575 29.52 -1.76 -34.40
CA ASP A 575 30.76 -2.34 -33.88
C ASP A 575 31.28 -1.58 -32.66
N SER A 576 31.07 -0.26 -32.61
CA SER A 576 31.33 0.58 -31.43
C SER A 576 30.50 0.15 -30.22
N LEU A 577 29.21 -0.16 -30.42
CA LEU A 577 28.32 -0.63 -29.35
C LEU A 577 28.64 -2.06 -28.90
N VAL A 578 28.99 -2.94 -29.82
CA VAL A 578 29.45 -4.31 -29.51
C VAL A 578 30.78 -4.29 -28.76
N SER A 579 31.72 -3.44 -29.19
CA SER A 579 33.01 -3.24 -28.50
C SER A 579 32.81 -2.71 -27.07
N TRP A 580 31.96 -1.69 -26.89
CA TRP A 580 31.72 -1.07 -25.59
C TRP A 580 30.91 -1.94 -24.61
N LEU A 581 29.74 -2.43 -25.04
CA LEU A 581 28.76 -3.11 -24.17
C LEU A 581 28.64 -4.60 -24.45
N GLY A 582 28.44 -4.99 -25.72
CA GLY A 582 28.16 -6.38 -26.09
C GLY A 582 29.26 -7.36 -25.64
N SER A 583 30.53 -6.97 -25.78
CA SER A 583 31.69 -7.74 -25.34
C SER A 583 31.81 -7.94 -23.82
N ALA A 584 31.07 -7.17 -23.00
CA ALA A 584 31.17 -7.14 -21.55
C ALA A 584 29.86 -7.50 -20.81
N ALA A 585 28.75 -7.72 -21.52
CA ALA A 585 27.46 -8.07 -20.91
C ALA A 585 27.25 -9.58 -20.65
N GLY A 586 28.19 -10.43 -21.11
CA GLY A 586 28.02 -11.88 -21.22
C GLY A 586 27.68 -12.61 -19.90
N ASP A 587 28.22 -12.16 -18.77
CA ASP A 587 27.99 -12.71 -17.42
C ASP A 587 27.34 -11.69 -16.46
N VAL A 588 26.76 -10.61 -17.00
CA VAL A 588 26.19 -9.49 -16.25
C VAL A 588 24.68 -9.68 -16.02
N GLY A 589 24.21 -9.26 -14.84
CA GLY A 589 22.78 -9.28 -14.48
C GLY A 589 22.04 -7.98 -14.76
N ILE A 590 22.69 -6.82 -14.59
CA ILE A 590 22.12 -5.49 -14.90
C ILE A 590 23.10 -4.66 -15.72
N VAL A 591 22.63 -4.05 -16.82
CA VAL A 591 23.39 -3.10 -17.64
C VAL A 591 22.73 -1.72 -17.52
N VAL A 592 23.51 -0.70 -17.17
CA VAL A 592 23.08 0.70 -17.05
C VAL A 592 23.91 1.57 -17.98
N VAL A 593 23.26 2.40 -18.78
CA VAL A 593 23.93 3.27 -19.76
C VAL A 593 23.49 4.72 -19.56
N GLY A 594 24.46 5.62 -19.39
CA GLY A 594 24.27 7.06 -19.42
C GLY A 594 24.91 7.69 -20.67
N LEU A 595 24.14 8.44 -21.45
CA LEU A 595 24.63 9.22 -22.58
C LEU A 595 24.54 10.71 -22.30
N GLN A 596 25.46 11.48 -22.87
CA GLN A 596 25.46 12.95 -22.83
C GLN A 596 25.61 13.54 -24.24
N GLU A 597 25.06 14.74 -24.46
CA GLU A 597 24.95 15.40 -25.77
C GLU A 597 24.26 14.56 -26.85
N VAL A 598 23.21 13.82 -26.49
CA VAL A 598 22.35 13.11 -27.45
C VAL A 598 21.76 14.09 -28.47
N GLU A 599 21.27 15.24 -28.01
CA GLU A 599 20.92 16.41 -28.83
C GLU A 599 21.24 17.70 -28.04
N MET A 600 21.84 18.72 -28.68
CA MET A 600 22.21 19.99 -28.01
C MET A 600 21.78 21.26 -28.78
N GLY A 601 21.10 21.13 -29.92
CA GLY A 601 20.63 22.27 -30.71
C GLY A 601 19.61 23.13 -29.95
N ALA A 602 19.77 24.46 -29.97
CA ALA A 602 18.98 25.38 -29.13
C ALA A 602 17.45 25.24 -29.30
N GLY A 603 16.97 24.98 -30.52
CA GLY A 603 15.54 24.70 -30.77
C GLY A 603 15.07 23.38 -30.13
N VAL A 604 15.92 22.36 -30.11
CA VAL A 604 15.63 21.07 -29.45
C VAL A 604 15.60 21.23 -27.93
N LEU A 605 16.54 22.00 -27.36
CA LEU A 605 16.54 22.32 -25.93
C LEU A 605 15.24 23.03 -25.52
N ALA A 606 14.79 24.02 -26.31
CA ALA A 606 13.52 24.72 -26.07
C ALA A 606 12.29 23.79 -26.21
N MET A 607 12.27 22.92 -27.22
CA MET A 607 11.21 21.91 -27.37
C MET A 607 11.21 20.89 -26.24
N SER A 608 12.38 20.48 -25.72
CA SER A 608 12.48 19.54 -24.59
C SER A 608 11.92 20.17 -23.31
N ALA A 609 12.24 21.43 -23.01
CA ALA A 609 11.67 22.13 -21.86
C ALA A 609 10.15 22.32 -22.00
N ALA A 610 9.65 22.64 -23.21
CA ALA A 610 8.22 22.75 -23.47
C ALA A 610 7.49 21.40 -23.30
N LYS A 611 8.07 20.31 -23.84
CA LYS A 611 7.59 18.94 -23.66
C LYS A 611 7.49 18.54 -22.18
N GLU A 612 8.54 18.81 -21.41
CA GLU A 612 8.61 18.49 -19.98
C GLU A 612 7.50 19.21 -19.19
N THR A 613 7.19 20.47 -19.52
CA THR A 613 6.06 21.20 -18.91
C THR A 613 4.66 20.68 -19.29
N VAL A 614 4.55 19.71 -20.20
CA VAL A 614 3.29 19.02 -20.56
C VAL A 614 3.36 17.50 -20.34
N GLY A 615 4.35 17.01 -19.57
CA GLY A 615 4.50 15.58 -19.26
C GLY A 615 4.89 14.69 -20.45
N LEU A 616 5.39 15.28 -21.54
CA LEU A 616 5.93 14.54 -22.67
C LEU A 616 7.44 14.39 -22.52
N GLU A 617 7.95 13.21 -22.84
CA GLU A 617 9.37 12.89 -22.70
C GLU A 617 10.02 12.48 -24.03
N GLY A 618 11.35 12.35 -24.01
CA GLY A 618 12.12 11.70 -25.05
C GLY A 618 12.28 12.46 -26.38
N SER A 619 13.10 11.87 -27.25
CA SER A 619 13.45 12.35 -28.59
C SER A 619 13.57 11.18 -29.55
N SER A 620 13.48 11.43 -30.86
CA SER A 620 13.69 10.39 -31.88
C SER A 620 15.15 9.91 -31.94
N VAL A 621 16.11 10.76 -31.58
CA VAL A 621 17.53 10.38 -31.46
C VAL A 621 17.75 9.54 -30.21
N GLY A 622 17.18 9.91 -29.06
CA GLY A 622 17.20 9.14 -27.83
C GLY A 622 16.56 7.75 -27.98
N GLN A 623 15.38 7.67 -28.60
CA GLN A 623 14.74 6.38 -28.88
C GLN A 623 15.59 5.50 -29.80
N TRP A 624 16.23 6.09 -30.82
CA TRP A 624 17.18 5.35 -31.67
C TRP A 624 18.35 4.78 -30.87
N TRP A 625 18.88 5.50 -29.88
CA TRP A 625 19.92 4.98 -28.99
C TRP A 625 19.40 3.84 -28.10
N LEU A 626 18.21 3.99 -27.49
CA LEU A 626 17.58 2.93 -26.69
C LEU A 626 17.40 1.64 -27.49
N ASP A 627 16.87 1.74 -28.71
CA ASP A 627 16.59 0.57 -29.54
C ASP A 627 17.86 -0.05 -30.16
N MET A 628 18.92 0.73 -30.39
CA MET A 628 20.19 0.21 -30.90
C MET A 628 21.05 -0.42 -29.79
N ILE A 629 21.01 0.12 -28.57
CA ILE A 629 21.62 -0.53 -27.39
C ILE A 629 20.86 -1.82 -27.07
N GLY A 630 19.53 -1.79 -27.05
CA GLY A 630 18.69 -2.98 -26.87
C GLY A 630 19.02 -4.11 -27.87
N LYS A 631 19.13 -3.78 -29.16
CA LYS A 631 19.57 -4.72 -30.23
C LYS A 631 21.04 -5.16 -30.16
N THR A 632 21.82 -4.60 -29.23
CA THR A 632 23.21 -5.02 -28.93
C THR A 632 23.28 -5.84 -27.64
N LEU A 633 22.22 -5.83 -26.82
CA LEU A 633 22.03 -6.64 -25.60
C LEU A 633 20.99 -7.76 -25.81
N ASP A 634 20.63 -8.04 -27.08
CA ASP A 634 19.59 -9.00 -27.49
C ASP A 634 18.28 -8.87 -26.68
N GLU A 635 17.79 -7.63 -26.59
CA GLU A 635 16.58 -7.23 -25.86
C GLU A 635 15.36 -8.08 -26.25
N GLY A 636 14.66 -8.61 -25.24
CA GLY A 636 13.57 -9.58 -25.36
C GLY A 636 14.00 -11.04 -25.24
N SER A 637 15.26 -11.40 -25.54
CA SER A 637 15.76 -12.78 -25.42
C SER A 637 16.68 -13.01 -24.21
N THR A 638 17.61 -12.09 -23.97
CA THR A 638 18.57 -12.18 -22.85
C THR A 638 18.31 -11.12 -21.78
N PHE A 639 18.01 -9.88 -22.21
CA PHE A 639 17.75 -8.74 -21.35
C PHE A 639 16.38 -8.11 -21.64
N GLU A 640 15.79 -7.45 -20.65
CA GLU A 640 14.60 -6.61 -20.79
C GLU A 640 14.90 -5.18 -20.34
N ARG A 641 14.38 -4.18 -21.05
CA ARG A 641 14.60 -2.75 -20.77
C ARG A 641 13.63 -2.24 -19.71
N VAL A 642 14.06 -2.21 -18.45
CA VAL A 642 13.18 -1.95 -17.30
C VAL A 642 12.89 -0.47 -17.03
N GLY A 643 13.70 0.46 -17.55
CA GLY A 643 13.47 1.90 -17.36
C GLY A 643 14.42 2.79 -18.15
N SER A 644 13.99 4.02 -18.42
CA SER A 644 14.80 5.08 -19.02
C SER A 644 14.26 6.48 -18.71
N ARG A 645 15.10 7.52 -18.79
CA ARG A 645 14.74 8.93 -18.58
C ARG A 645 15.60 9.83 -19.47
N GLN A 646 14.98 10.79 -20.17
CA GLN A 646 15.70 11.75 -21.01
C GLN A 646 15.39 13.20 -20.61
N LEU A 647 16.43 13.97 -20.27
CA LEU A 647 16.38 15.42 -20.06
C LEU A 647 17.23 16.09 -21.15
N ALA A 648 16.58 16.57 -22.20
CA ALA A 648 17.23 17.18 -23.37
C ALA A 648 18.43 16.34 -23.89
N GLY A 649 19.66 16.80 -23.66
CA GLY A 649 20.88 16.12 -24.13
C GLY A 649 21.36 14.96 -23.25
N LEU A 650 20.76 14.71 -22.09
CA LEU A 650 21.09 13.59 -21.19
C LEU A 650 20.07 12.46 -21.33
N LEU A 651 20.53 11.22 -21.40
CA LEU A 651 19.71 10.00 -21.41
C LEU A 651 20.29 8.98 -20.42
N ILE A 652 19.46 8.36 -19.59
CA ILE A 652 19.83 7.16 -18.83
C ILE A 652 18.86 6.03 -19.15
N ALA A 653 19.35 4.79 -19.18
CA ALA A 653 18.54 3.59 -19.37
C ALA A 653 19.15 2.37 -18.67
N MET A 654 18.28 1.41 -18.32
CA MET A 654 18.63 0.18 -17.63
C MET A 654 18.01 -1.04 -18.31
N TRP A 655 18.83 -2.07 -18.45
CA TRP A 655 18.46 -3.40 -18.93
C TRP A 655 18.78 -4.43 -17.84
N VAL A 656 17.87 -5.37 -17.61
CA VAL A 656 18.00 -6.44 -16.60
C VAL A 656 17.91 -7.78 -17.30
N ARG A 657 18.78 -8.74 -16.95
CA ARG A 657 18.76 -10.08 -17.53
C ARG A 657 17.47 -10.80 -17.14
N ASN A 658 16.86 -11.54 -18.06
CA ASN A 658 15.53 -12.12 -17.88
C ASN A 658 15.40 -12.99 -16.61
N ASN A 659 16.44 -13.70 -16.18
CA ASN A 659 16.42 -14.52 -14.96
C ASN A 659 16.46 -13.71 -13.64
N LEU A 660 16.77 -12.40 -13.70
CA LEU A 660 16.76 -11.48 -12.57
C LEU A 660 15.51 -10.59 -12.56
N LYS A 661 14.74 -10.57 -13.66
CA LYS A 661 13.57 -9.69 -13.85
C LYS A 661 12.53 -9.82 -12.73
N ALA A 662 12.20 -11.05 -12.31
CA ALA A 662 11.32 -11.34 -11.16
C ALA A 662 11.75 -10.76 -9.81
N HIS A 663 12.96 -10.19 -9.72
CA HIS A 663 13.51 -9.57 -8.51
C HIS A 663 13.83 -8.08 -8.70
N VAL A 664 13.40 -7.46 -9.81
CA VAL A 664 13.61 -6.03 -10.07
C VAL A 664 12.28 -5.30 -10.23
N GLY A 665 12.04 -4.32 -9.37
CA GLY A 665 10.80 -3.55 -9.30
C GLY A 665 11.03 -2.07 -8.93
N ASP A 666 9.93 -1.35 -8.70
CA ASP A 666 9.94 0.05 -8.23
C ASP A 666 10.85 0.97 -9.07
N VAL A 667 10.77 0.84 -10.39
CA VAL A 667 11.57 1.62 -11.33
C VAL A 667 10.97 3.01 -11.49
N ASP A 668 11.60 3.96 -10.80
CA ASP A 668 11.25 5.38 -10.82
C ASP A 668 12.33 6.20 -11.51
N ALA A 669 11.96 7.37 -12.02
CA ALA A 669 12.79 8.17 -12.91
C ALA A 669 12.77 9.66 -12.53
N ALA A 670 13.95 10.27 -12.43
CA ALA A 670 14.13 11.65 -11.97
C ALA A 670 14.99 12.48 -12.93
N ALA A 671 14.84 13.81 -12.89
CA ALA A 671 15.65 14.74 -13.67
C ALA A 671 15.90 16.06 -12.90
N VAL A 672 17.10 16.62 -13.01
CA VAL A 672 17.48 17.88 -12.33
C VAL A 672 18.28 18.78 -13.30
N PRO A 673 17.68 19.87 -13.84
CA PRO A 673 18.35 20.77 -14.78
C PRO A 673 19.33 21.75 -14.08
N CYS A 674 20.61 21.71 -14.46
CA CYS A 674 21.67 22.61 -13.96
C CYS A 674 22.11 23.70 -14.96
N GLY A 675 21.45 23.80 -16.11
CA GLY A 675 21.74 24.79 -17.16
C GLY A 675 21.43 26.24 -16.75
N PHE A 676 21.16 27.09 -17.75
CA PHE A 676 20.87 28.50 -17.49
C PHE A 676 19.68 28.64 -16.52
N GLY A 677 19.86 29.45 -15.46
CA GLY A 677 18.84 29.66 -14.42
C GLY A 677 18.40 28.41 -13.62
N ARG A 678 19.11 27.27 -13.69
CA ARG A 678 18.62 25.95 -13.22
C ARG A 678 17.30 25.53 -13.88
N ALA A 679 17.06 25.97 -15.12
CA ALA A 679 15.80 25.77 -15.85
C ALA A 679 15.97 25.22 -17.28
N ILE A 680 17.20 24.85 -17.68
CA ILE A 680 17.49 24.26 -19.01
C ILE A 680 18.26 22.95 -18.82
N GLY A 681 17.77 21.88 -19.45
CA GLY A 681 18.33 20.52 -19.37
C GLY A 681 19.62 20.26 -20.15
N ASN A 682 20.31 21.29 -20.67
CA ASN A 682 21.56 21.10 -21.45
C ASN A 682 22.78 20.77 -20.56
N LYS A 683 22.59 20.88 -19.25
CA LYS A 683 23.45 20.47 -18.15
C LYS A 683 22.54 20.06 -17.00
N GLY A 684 22.97 19.14 -16.14
CA GLY A 684 22.13 18.58 -15.09
C GLY A 684 22.39 17.11 -14.83
N ALA A 685 21.35 16.41 -14.38
CA ALA A 685 21.35 14.96 -14.22
C ALA A 685 19.99 14.34 -14.59
N VAL A 686 20.04 13.06 -14.98
CA VAL A 686 18.88 12.16 -15.03
C VAL A 686 19.19 10.91 -14.22
N GLY A 687 18.21 10.45 -13.45
CA GLY A 687 18.38 9.32 -12.53
C GLY A 687 17.35 8.23 -12.78
N LEU A 688 17.74 6.99 -12.46
CA LEU A 688 16.84 5.87 -12.21
C LEU A 688 17.01 5.41 -10.76
N ARG A 689 15.89 5.26 -10.06
CA ARG A 689 15.79 4.54 -8.79
C ARG A 689 15.17 3.18 -9.10
N VAL A 690 15.67 2.13 -8.47
CA VAL A 690 15.19 0.77 -8.67
C VAL A 690 15.29 -0.03 -7.37
N ARG A 691 14.38 -0.98 -7.18
CA ARG A 691 14.49 -2.01 -6.16
C ARG A 691 15.04 -3.30 -6.79
N VAL A 692 16.10 -3.85 -6.22
CA VAL A 692 16.72 -5.14 -6.60
C VAL A 692 16.69 -6.04 -5.37
N TYR A 693 16.01 -7.18 -5.46
CA TYR A 693 15.49 -7.92 -4.30
C TYR A 693 14.75 -6.96 -3.36
N ASP A 694 15.16 -6.84 -2.10
CA ASP A 694 14.60 -5.93 -1.11
C ASP A 694 15.49 -4.69 -0.83
N ARG A 695 16.40 -4.34 -1.77
CA ARG A 695 17.35 -3.20 -1.65
C ARG A 695 17.13 -2.12 -2.69
N VAL A 696 17.34 -0.86 -2.30
CA VAL A 696 17.15 0.33 -3.15
C VAL A 696 18.49 0.78 -3.73
N MET A 697 18.57 0.83 -5.07
CA MET A 697 19.73 1.29 -5.81
C MET A 697 19.36 2.49 -6.68
N CYS A 698 20.21 3.51 -6.68
CA CYS A 698 20.03 4.72 -7.49
C CYS A 698 21.20 4.90 -8.47
N PHE A 699 20.88 5.19 -9.73
CA PHE A 699 21.84 5.37 -10.82
C PHE A 699 21.64 6.75 -11.42
N VAL A 700 22.67 7.60 -11.44
CA VAL A 700 22.56 9.02 -11.79
C VAL A 700 23.55 9.36 -12.90
N ASN A 701 23.03 9.66 -14.09
CA ASN A 701 23.80 10.16 -15.22
C ASN A 701 23.86 11.71 -15.19
N CYS A 702 25.04 12.29 -15.10
CA CYS A 702 25.23 13.75 -15.08
C CYS A 702 25.94 14.31 -16.31
N HIS A 703 25.69 15.60 -16.57
CA HIS A 703 26.51 16.45 -17.43
C HIS A 703 26.68 17.81 -16.74
N PHE A 704 27.85 18.04 -16.13
CA PHE A 704 28.13 19.25 -15.33
C PHE A 704 28.83 20.37 -16.13
N ALA A 705 28.91 21.56 -15.53
CA ALA A 705 29.49 22.76 -16.14
C ALA A 705 30.89 22.53 -16.78
N ALA A 706 30.98 22.82 -18.08
CA ALA A 706 32.20 22.71 -18.86
C ALA A 706 33.19 23.87 -18.61
N HIS A 707 34.36 23.83 -19.28
CA HIS A 707 35.51 24.73 -19.16
C HIS A 707 36.39 24.51 -17.92
N LEU A 708 37.69 24.82 -18.05
CA LEU A 708 38.72 24.58 -17.03
C LEU A 708 38.38 25.24 -15.68
N GLU A 709 38.14 26.55 -15.71
CA GLU A 709 37.88 27.41 -14.54
C GLU A 709 36.61 27.05 -13.73
N ALA A 710 35.66 26.31 -14.33
CA ALA A 710 34.31 26.17 -13.78
C ALA A 710 34.16 25.16 -12.62
N VAL A 711 35.24 24.88 -11.88
CA VAL A 711 35.28 23.89 -10.77
C VAL A 711 34.17 24.16 -9.76
N ASN A 712 34.13 25.37 -9.19
CA ASN A 712 33.11 25.77 -8.21
C ASN A 712 31.67 25.60 -8.74
N ARG A 713 31.45 25.69 -10.06
CA ARG A 713 30.14 25.42 -10.64
C ARG A 713 29.84 23.93 -10.77
N ARG A 714 30.81 23.08 -11.14
CA ARG A 714 30.64 21.62 -11.10
C ARG A 714 30.32 21.14 -9.67
N ASN A 715 30.95 21.73 -8.66
CA ASN A 715 30.62 21.47 -7.26
C ASN A 715 29.16 21.86 -6.93
N ALA A 716 28.71 23.04 -7.37
CA ALA A 716 27.35 23.55 -7.15
C ALA A 716 26.27 22.94 -8.08
N ASP A 717 26.68 22.22 -9.13
CA ASP A 717 25.83 21.34 -9.93
C ASP A 717 25.66 20.00 -9.18
N PHE A 718 26.74 19.40 -8.65
CA PHE A 718 26.69 18.18 -7.83
C PHE A 718 25.83 18.33 -6.57
N ASP A 719 26.08 19.36 -5.73
CA ASP A 719 25.34 19.55 -4.46
C ASP A 719 23.84 19.78 -4.72
N HIS A 720 23.50 20.48 -5.80
CA HIS A 720 22.11 20.64 -6.23
C HIS A 720 21.47 19.31 -6.65
N VAL A 721 22.13 18.54 -7.54
CA VAL A 721 21.64 17.23 -7.97
C VAL A 721 21.46 16.28 -6.78
N TYR A 722 22.41 16.25 -5.85
CA TYR A 722 22.36 15.36 -4.69
C TYR A 722 21.19 15.71 -3.73
N ARG A 723 20.88 17.00 -3.57
CA ARG A 723 19.80 17.47 -2.68
C ARG A 723 18.41 17.47 -3.30
N THR A 724 18.27 17.69 -4.62
CA THR A 724 16.96 17.92 -5.26
C THR A 724 16.55 16.84 -6.26
N MET A 725 17.29 15.73 -6.36
CA MET A 725 16.82 14.56 -7.10
C MET A 725 15.80 13.79 -6.25
N SER A 726 14.53 13.87 -6.67
CA SER A 726 13.40 13.12 -6.12
C SER A 726 12.84 12.20 -7.19
N PHE A 727 12.52 10.97 -6.81
CA PHE A 727 12.00 9.92 -7.68
C PHE A 727 10.48 9.74 -7.57
N GLY A 728 9.82 10.49 -6.68
CA GLY A 728 8.36 10.56 -6.64
C GLY A 728 7.80 11.04 -7.98
N ARG A 729 7.04 10.18 -8.66
CA ARG A 729 6.24 10.63 -9.82
C ARG A 729 5.29 11.74 -9.37
N PRO A 730 5.19 12.87 -10.08
CA PRO A 730 3.95 13.63 -10.07
C PRO A 730 2.91 12.76 -10.77
N SER A 731 2.27 11.87 -10.02
CA SER A 731 1.20 11.02 -10.52
C SER A 731 0.07 11.92 -11.00
N SER A 732 -0.11 12.01 -12.32
CA SER A 732 -1.30 12.60 -12.92
C SER A 732 -2.52 11.98 -12.24
N PHE A 733 -3.30 12.78 -11.51
CA PHE A 733 -4.50 12.34 -10.79
C PHE A 733 -5.65 12.04 -11.76
N PHE A 734 -5.44 11.03 -12.60
CA PHE A 734 -6.47 10.36 -13.36
C PHE A 734 -6.75 9.03 -12.66
N SER A 735 -7.71 9.06 -11.74
CA SER A 735 -8.47 7.86 -11.41
C SER A 735 -9.01 7.28 -12.72
N ALA A 736 -8.96 5.97 -12.90
CA ALA A 736 -9.34 5.33 -14.15
C ALA A 736 -10.86 5.41 -14.37
N ALA A 737 -11.32 6.44 -15.06
CA ALA A 737 -12.71 6.62 -15.46
C ALA A 737 -12.82 7.39 -16.80
N ALA A 738 -13.75 6.95 -17.65
CA ALA A 738 -14.27 7.61 -18.85
C ALA A 738 -13.25 8.14 -19.91
N VAL A 739 -13.15 7.42 -21.04
CA VAL A 739 -12.80 8.05 -22.33
C VAL A 739 -14.03 8.80 -22.85
N GLY A 740 -14.02 10.13 -22.81
CA GLY A 740 -15.13 10.95 -23.31
C GLY A 740 -14.81 12.44 -23.43
N THR A 741 -14.86 12.96 -24.65
CA THR A 741 -14.80 14.38 -25.09
C THR A 741 -15.28 15.47 -24.10
N SER A 742 -14.68 16.66 -24.01
CA SER A 742 -13.62 17.26 -24.86
C SER A 742 -12.94 18.53 -24.29
N SER A 743 -11.60 18.58 -24.41
CA SER A 743 -10.75 19.76 -24.67
C SER A 743 -10.98 21.09 -23.91
N ALA A 744 -10.30 21.27 -22.77
CA ALA A 744 -9.70 22.55 -22.37
C ALA A 744 -8.49 22.30 -21.45
N ALA A 745 -7.26 22.50 -21.93
CA ALA A 745 -6.05 22.28 -21.14
C ALA A 745 -5.59 23.58 -20.45
N GLN A 746 -5.57 23.61 -19.11
CA GLN A 746 -5.06 24.78 -18.37
C GLN A 746 -4.26 24.44 -17.10
N MET A 747 -2.96 24.24 -17.31
CA MET A 747 -1.86 24.80 -16.51
C MET A 747 -2.02 24.98 -14.99
N LEU A 748 -1.41 24.09 -14.21
CA LEU A 748 -0.86 24.45 -12.89
C LEU A 748 0.64 24.74 -13.02
N ARG A 749 1.08 25.92 -12.53
CA ARG A 749 2.51 26.30 -12.50
C ARG A 749 3.15 25.89 -11.18
N CYS A 750 3.88 24.78 -11.15
CA CYS A 750 4.87 24.55 -10.09
C CYS A 750 6.11 25.42 -10.35
N ALA A 751 6.01 26.71 -9.98
CA ALA A 751 7.12 27.65 -9.99
C ALA A 751 7.51 27.99 -8.56
N ASN A 752 8.57 27.34 -8.06
CA ASN A 752 9.30 27.64 -6.83
C ASN A 752 8.43 28.06 -5.63
N VAL A 753 7.70 27.11 -5.04
CA VAL A 753 7.48 27.17 -3.58
C VAL A 753 8.85 26.99 -2.94
N THR A 754 9.36 28.03 -2.29
CA THR A 754 10.57 27.93 -1.47
C THR A 754 10.36 26.89 -0.39
N ALA A 755 11.30 25.95 -0.24
CA ALA A 755 11.29 25.02 0.88
C ALA A 755 11.44 25.81 2.19
N VAL A 756 10.33 25.97 2.90
CA VAL A 756 10.24 26.67 4.18
C VAL A 756 9.78 25.66 5.23
N ASN A 757 10.74 25.24 6.06
CA ASN A 757 10.52 24.66 7.37
C ASN A 757 9.76 23.32 7.43
N SER A 758 10.26 22.29 6.75
CA SER A 758 10.41 20.98 7.40
C SER A 758 11.81 20.92 8.06
N PRO A 759 12.01 20.15 9.15
CA PRO A 759 13.35 19.86 9.65
C PRO A 759 14.13 19.07 8.60
N GLU A 760 15.32 19.57 8.22
CA GLU A 760 16.19 19.14 7.11
C GLU A 760 15.79 17.83 6.42
N GLY A 761 14.93 17.92 5.40
CA GLY A 761 14.46 16.78 4.63
C GLY A 761 15.62 15.99 4.01
N ILE A 762 15.78 14.74 4.47
CA ILE A 762 16.84 13.83 4.04
C ILE A 762 16.67 13.52 2.53
N PRO A 763 17.67 13.75 1.67
CA PRO A 763 17.54 13.50 0.23
C PRO A 763 17.30 12.02 -0.10
N GLU A 764 16.48 11.72 -1.11
CA GLU A 764 16.22 10.32 -1.51
C GLU A 764 17.49 9.56 -1.94
N LEU A 765 18.50 10.28 -2.44
CA LEU A 765 19.82 9.71 -2.76
C LEU A 765 20.68 9.36 -1.55
N SER A 766 20.41 9.88 -0.35
CA SER A 766 21.13 9.44 0.85
C SER A 766 20.51 8.17 1.44
N GLU A 767 19.20 7.97 1.32
CA GLU A 767 18.49 6.78 1.81
C GLU A 767 18.66 5.50 0.97
N ALA A 768 19.31 5.57 -0.20
CA ALA A 768 19.59 4.40 -1.02
C ALA A 768 20.66 3.49 -0.39
N ASP A 769 20.55 2.17 -0.58
CA ASP A 769 21.57 1.20 -0.15
C ASP A 769 22.82 1.30 -1.03
N MET A 770 22.63 1.59 -2.32
CA MET A 770 23.70 1.89 -3.27
C MET A 770 23.35 3.10 -4.15
N VAL A 771 24.35 3.93 -4.45
CA VAL A 771 24.25 5.01 -5.43
C VAL A 771 25.43 4.93 -6.39
N ILE A 772 25.17 4.90 -7.70
CA ILE A 772 26.20 5.02 -8.74
C ILE A 772 25.99 6.33 -9.49
N PHE A 773 26.98 7.20 -9.44
CA PHE A 773 27.08 8.40 -10.27
C PHE A 773 27.96 8.08 -11.50
N LEU A 774 27.45 8.35 -12.69
CA LEU A 774 28.16 8.23 -13.95
C LEU A 774 27.96 9.50 -14.80
N GLY A 775 28.84 9.79 -15.74
CA GLY A 775 28.58 10.87 -16.70
C GLY A 775 29.81 11.65 -17.16
N ASP A 776 29.54 12.72 -17.91
CA ASP A 776 30.51 13.76 -18.24
C ASP A 776 30.49 14.83 -17.13
N PHE A 777 31.27 14.57 -16.09
CA PHE A 777 31.42 15.50 -14.97
C PHE A 777 32.30 16.70 -15.32
N ASN A 778 32.89 16.76 -16.52
CA ASN A 778 33.62 17.91 -17.08
C ASN A 778 34.83 18.44 -16.29
N TYR A 779 35.27 17.78 -15.21
CA TYR A 779 36.51 18.09 -14.49
C TYR A 779 37.73 17.86 -15.38
N ARG A 780 38.76 18.68 -15.19
CA ARG A 780 39.93 18.78 -16.10
C ARG A 780 41.23 18.50 -15.36
N LEU A 781 42.32 18.44 -16.13
CA LEU A 781 43.66 18.54 -15.58
C LEU A 781 44.03 20.02 -15.38
N ASP A 782 44.50 20.36 -14.20
CA ASP A 782 44.89 21.73 -13.80
C ASP A 782 46.42 21.93 -13.74
N GLY A 783 46.86 23.18 -13.94
CA GLY A 783 48.26 23.57 -13.82
C GLY A 783 49.21 22.75 -14.69
N ILE A 784 48.82 22.44 -15.93
CA ILE A 784 49.60 21.69 -16.92
C ILE A 784 49.26 22.20 -18.33
N SER A 785 50.24 22.27 -19.22
CA SER A 785 50.02 22.66 -20.61
C SER A 785 49.49 21.51 -21.48
N TYR A 786 49.02 21.83 -22.69
CA TYR A 786 48.52 20.85 -23.65
C TYR A 786 49.61 19.85 -24.08
N ASP A 787 50.81 20.33 -24.40
CA ASP A 787 51.90 19.48 -24.88
C ASP A 787 52.48 18.61 -23.76
N GLU A 788 52.68 19.14 -22.54
CA GLU A 788 53.06 18.33 -21.37
C GLU A 788 52.03 17.22 -21.08
N ALA A 789 50.73 17.54 -21.10
CA ALA A 789 49.68 16.57 -20.85
C ALA A 789 49.66 15.46 -21.92
N ARG A 790 49.83 15.82 -23.21
CA ARG A 790 49.96 14.85 -24.31
C ARG A 790 51.19 13.96 -24.12
N ASP A 791 52.32 14.53 -23.72
CA ASP A 791 53.58 13.80 -23.61
C ASP A 791 53.61 12.87 -22.40
N PHE A 792 52.97 13.21 -21.28
CA PHE A 792 52.72 12.25 -20.20
C PHE A 792 51.70 11.16 -20.58
N VAL A 793 50.72 11.46 -21.44
CA VAL A 793 49.77 10.44 -21.95
C VAL A 793 50.47 9.45 -22.89
N SER A 794 51.36 9.90 -23.77
CA SER A 794 52.12 9.00 -24.66
C SER A 794 53.09 8.10 -23.87
N GLN A 795 53.70 8.63 -22.79
CA GLN A 795 54.51 7.88 -21.82
C GLN A 795 53.69 7.02 -20.84
N ARG A 796 52.34 7.07 -20.89
CA ARG A 796 51.41 6.42 -19.95
C ARG A 796 51.64 6.78 -18.47
N CYS A 797 52.18 7.97 -18.18
CA CYS A 797 52.47 8.48 -16.84
C CYS A 797 51.21 8.95 -16.09
N PHE A 798 50.16 8.12 -16.07
CA PHE A 798 48.83 8.49 -15.55
C PHE A 798 48.85 8.85 -14.05
N ASP A 799 49.81 8.37 -13.26
CA ASP A 799 50.00 8.77 -11.85
C ASP A 799 50.39 10.24 -11.65
N TRP A 800 51.10 10.84 -12.61
CA TRP A 800 51.40 12.27 -12.59
C TRP A 800 50.17 13.10 -12.98
N LEU A 801 49.46 12.66 -14.02
CA LEU A 801 48.23 13.31 -14.49
C LEU A 801 47.11 13.22 -13.43
N ARG A 802 47.00 12.10 -12.68
CA ARG A 802 46.07 11.96 -11.55
C ARG A 802 46.27 13.00 -10.44
N LYS A 803 47.49 13.49 -10.23
CA LYS A 803 47.79 14.57 -9.26
C LYS A 803 47.35 15.95 -9.74
N LYS A 804 46.95 16.07 -11.01
CA LYS A 804 46.41 17.29 -11.63
C LYS A 804 44.90 17.20 -11.90
N ASP A 805 44.26 16.06 -11.64
CA ASP A 805 42.83 15.85 -11.86
C ASP A 805 42.01 16.63 -10.83
N GLN A 806 41.24 17.62 -11.29
CA GLN A 806 40.41 18.47 -10.44
C GLN A 806 39.40 17.67 -9.60
N LEU A 807 38.79 16.60 -10.15
CA LEU A 807 37.80 15.82 -9.41
C LEU A 807 38.43 15.17 -8.16
N ARG A 808 39.60 14.54 -8.31
CA ARG A 808 40.31 13.93 -7.18
C ARG A 808 40.79 14.96 -6.15
N ALA A 809 41.11 16.20 -6.57
CA ALA A 809 41.42 17.29 -5.65
C ALA A 809 40.19 17.70 -4.81
N GLU A 810 39.05 17.98 -5.46
CA GLU A 810 37.81 18.40 -4.80
C GLU A 810 37.22 17.29 -3.89
N MET A 811 37.29 16.03 -4.31
CA MET A 811 36.95 14.86 -3.49
C MET A 811 37.89 14.71 -2.27
N GLY A 812 39.19 14.93 -2.44
CA GLY A 812 40.17 14.87 -1.36
C GLY A 812 40.00 15.99 -0.33
N ALA A 813 39.57 17.17 -0.78
CA ALA A 813 39.16 18.26 0.09
C ALA A 813 37.86 17.93 0.86
N GLY A 814 36.94 17.21 0.22
CA GLY A 814 35.60 16.89 0.73
C GLY A 814 34.52 17.85 0.22
N ASN A 815 34.75 18.49 -0.93
CA ASN A 815 33.85 19.48 -1.52
C ASN A 815 32.74 18.82 -2.38
N VAL A 816 32.99 17.63 -2.93
CA VAL A 816 32.08 16.87 -3.79
C VAL A 816 32.21 15.36 -3.56
N PHE A 817 31.16 14.61 -3.91
CA PHE A 817 31.13 13.13 -3.89
C PHE A 817 31.65 12.53 -2.56
N GLN A 818 31.25 13.15 -1.45
CA GLN A 818 31.69 12.83 -0.10
C GLN A 818 31.38 11.35 0.23
N GLY A 819 32.41 10.58 0.60
CA GLY A 819 32.30 9.14 0.86
C GLY A 819 32.30 8.23 -0.37
N MET A 820 32.10 8.76 -1.57
CA MET A 820 32.02 7.95 -2.79
C MET A 820 33.40 7.49 -3.25
N ARG A 821 33.42 6.35 -3.93
CA ARG A 821 34.64 5.63 -4.32
C ARG A 821 34.77 5.59 -5.85
N GLU A 822 36.00 5.73 -6.32
CA GLU A 822 36.41 5.65 -7.73
C GLU A 822 37.57 4.66 -7.87
N ALA A 823 37.48 3.67 -8.75
CA ALA A 823 38.63 2.80 -9.03
C ALA A 823 39.80 3.58 -9.62
N VAL A 824 41.04 3.18 -9.32
CA VAL A 824 42.24 3.83 -9.85
C VAL A 824 42.28 3.69 -11.37
N ILE A 825 41.98 4.79 -12.07
CA ILE A 825 41.99 4.95 -13.52
C ILE A 825 43.31 4.42 -14.10
N ARG A 826 43.25 3.50 -15.07
CA ARG A 826 44.42 2.94 -15.77
C ARG A 826 44.45 3.24 -17.27
N PHE A 827 43.44 3.98 -17.76
CA PHE A 827 43.24 4.33 -19.16
C PHE A 827 43.58 5.81 -19.46
N PRO A 828 43.88 6.17 -20.73
CA PRO A 828 44.15 7.55 -21.15
C PRO A 828 42.98 8.53 -20.88
N PRO A 829 43.23 9.84 -20.79
CA PRO A 829 42.19 10.87 -20.71
C PRO A 829 41.15 10.76 -21.83
N THR A 830 39.87 10.65 -21.49
CA THR A 830 38.77 10.32 -22.42
C THR A 830 38.42 11.46 -23.39
N TYR A 831 38.82 12.68 -23.06
CA TYR A 831 38.61 13.92 -23.83
C TYR A 831 39.97 14.59 -24.12
N LYS A 832 40.18 15.34 -25.21
CA LYS A 832 39.34 15.53 -26.41
C LYS A 832 40.03 14.89 -27.61
N PHE A 833 39.29 14.09 -28.36
CA PHE A 833 39.74 13.47 -29.61
C PHE A 833 39.21 14.23 -30.84
N GLU A 834 39.87 14.05 -31.98
CA GLU A 834 39.22 14.18 -33.29
C GLU A 834 38.37 12.92 -33.57
N LYS A 835 37.18 13.11 -34.15
CA LYS A 835 36.29 12.00 -34.51
C LYS A 835 36.90 11.17 -35.64
N HIS A 836 36.64 9.87 -35.63
CA HIS A 836 37.13 8.87 -36.59
C HIS A 836 38.67 8.69 -36.66
N GLN A 837 39.45 9.33 -35.76
CA GLN A 837 40.88 9.04 -35.61
C GLN A 837 41.13 7.93 -34.57
N PRO A 838 41.83 6.85 -34.93
CA PRO A 838 42.14 5.75 -34.01
C PRO A 838 43.31 6.07 -33.08
N GLY A 839 43.28 5.50 -31.87
CA GLY A 839 44.39 5.56 -30.90
C GLY A 839 44.73 6.96 -30.38
N LEU A 840 45.92 7.10 -29.81
CA LEU A 840 46.37 8.34 -29.14
C LEU A 840 46.70 9.49 -30.11
N ALA A 841 46.75 9.23 -31.42
CA ALA A 841 46.96 10.28 -32.43
C ALA A 841 45.83 11.32 -32.42
N GLY A 842 44.60 10.91 -32.07
CA GLY A 842 43.41 11.77 -32.12
C GLY A 842 43.43 13.00 -31.20
N TYR A 843 44.34 13.11 -30.21
CA TYR A 843 44.51 14.36 -29.45
C TYR A 843 45.19 15.48 -30.27
N GLY A 844 45.90 15.14 -31.34
CA GLY A 844 46.86 16.02 -32.04
C GLY A 844 46.29 16.90 -33.14
N SER A 845 45.20 16.47 -33.79
CA SER A 845 44.86 16.91 -35.16
C SER A 845 43.85 18.07 -35.25
N GLY A 846 43.06 18.33 -34.20
CA GLY A 846 41.92 19.26 -34.28
C GLY A 846 42.28 20.75 -34.18
N GLU A 847 41.49 21.61 -34.84
CA GLU A 847 41.65 23.08 -34.91
C GLU A 847 41.85 23.79 -33.56
N LYS A 848 41.29 23.22 -32.48
CA LYS A 848 41.28 23.81 -31.13
C LYS A 848 41.93 22.85 -30.15
N LYS A 849 43.25 22.95 -29.99
CA LYS A 849 44.02 22.26 -28.96
C LYS A 849 43.36 22.44 -27.58
N ARG A 850 42.87 21.35 -26.99
CA ARG A 850 42.33 21.28 -25.62
C ARG A 850 43.20 20.32 -24.83
N ILE A 851 43.60 20.73 -23.62
CA ILE A 851 44.32 19.87 -22.67
C ILE A 851 43.50 18.58 -22.46
N PRO A 852 44.09 17.37 -22.63
CA PRO A 852 43.40 16.12 -22.37
C PRO A 852 42.86 16.04 -20.94
N ALA A 853 41.69 15.42 -20.75
CA ALA A 853 41.03 15.31 -19.45
C ALA A 853 40.22 14.01 -19.30
N TRP A 854 40.12 13.50 -18.06
CA TRP A 854 39.17 12.47 -17.68
C TRP A 854 37.83 13.13 -17.33
N CYS A 855 37.10 13.56 -18.35
CA CYS A 855 35.77 14.15 -18.23
C CYS A 855 34.71 13.11 -17.84
N ASP A 856 34.83 11.91 -18.44
CA ASP A 856 33.86 10.82 -18.37
C ASP A 856 34.23 9.88 -17.20
N ARG A 857 33.36 9.74 -16.20
CA ARG A 857 33.68 9.11 -14.91
C ARG A 857 32.57 8.19 -14.39
N VAL A 858 32.92 7.30 -13.47
CA VAL A 858 31.97 6.46 -12.71
C VAL A 858 32.43 6.39 -11.26
N LEU A 859 31.55 6.74 -10.32
CA LEU A 859 31.76 6.74 -8.88
C LEU A 859 30.57 6.09 -8.17
N TYR A 860 30.77 5.58 -6.95
CA TYR A 860 29.69 4.94 -6.21
C TYR A 860 29.78 5.07 -4.67
N ARG A 861 28.64 4.94 -4.00
CA ARG A 861 28.50 4.61 -2.58
C ARG A 861 27.76 3.28 -2.47
N ASP A 862 28.17 2.38 -1.57
CA ASP A 862 27.43 1.19 -1.14
C ASP A 862 27.02 1.33 0.35
N SER A 863 26.51 0.29 0.99
CA SER A 863 26.04 0.38 2.38
C SER A 863 27.18 0.27 3.42
N ARG A 864 28.45 0.35 3.01
CA ARG A 864 29.59 0.20 3.93
C ARG A 864 29.97 1.52 4.58
N SER A 865 29.82 1.59 5.89
CA SER A 865 30.39 2.66 6.72
C SER A 865 31.92 2.58 6.88
N ALA A 866 32.50 1.38 6.72
CA ALA A 866 33.94 1.14 6.75
C ALA A 866 34.36 0.09 5.69
N HIS A 867 35.60 0.18 5.20
CA HIS A 867 36.09 -0.72 4.13
C HIS A 867 36.09 -2.21 4.48
N VAL A 868 36.14 -2.55 5.78
CA VAL A 868 36.19 -3.93 6.28
C VAL A 868 34.80 -4.51 6.59
N SER A 869 33.72 -3.73 6.41
CA SER A 869 32.35 -4.21 6.64
C SER A 869 31.98 -5.31 5.63
N GLU A 870 31.49 -6.45 6.14
CA GLU A 870 30.94 -7.57 5.36
C GLU A 870 29.45 -7.38 5.08
N CYS A 871 28.92 -8.10 4.09
CA CYS A 871 27.52 -8.04 3.72
C CYS A 871 26.63 -8.78 4.76
N SER A 872 25.57 -8.12 5.22
CA SER A 872 24.64 -8.51 6.31
C SER A 872 23.38 -7.64 6.25
N LEU A 873 22.33 -7.88 7.04
CA LEU A 873 21.17 -6.96 7.03
C LEU A 873 21.50 -5.55 7.59
N ASP A 874 22.56 -5.43 8.40
CA ASP A 874 23.13 -4.15 8.87
C ASP A 874 23.95 -3.43 7.78
N CYS A 875 24.45 -4.17 6.78
CA CYS A 875 25.25 -3.68 5.67
C CYS A 875 24.84 -4.40 4.37
N PRO A 876 23.62 -4.13 3.86
CA PRO A 876 22.95 -5.01 2.91
C PRO A 876 23.46 -5.00 1.47
N VAL A 877 24.31 -4.05 1.08
CA VAL A 877 24.92 -3.99 -0.25
C VAL A 877 26.40 -3.66 -0.10
N VAL A 878 27.24 -4.64 -0.44
CA VAL A 878 28.70 -4.50 -0.47
C VAL A 878 29.15 -4.62 -1.92
N SER A 879 29.80 -3.59 -2.46
CA SER A 879 30.24 -3.60 -3.87
C SER A 879 31.74 -3.33 -4.02
N LEU A 880 32.33 -3.97 -5.03
CA LEU A 880 33.72 -3.85 -5.45
C LEU A 880 33.78 -3.66 -6.98
N ILE A 881 34.62 -2.76 -7.46
CA ILE A 881 34.86 -2.61 -8.90
C ILE A 881 35.82 -3.72 -9.37
N SER A 882 35.38 -4.53 -10.35
CA SER A 882 36.19 -5.58 -10.98
C SER A 882 36.90 -5.10 -12.26
N GLN A 883 36.30 -4.15 -12.99
CA GLN A 883 36.84 -3.58 -14.23
C GLN A 883 36.51 -2.09 -14.33
N TYR A 884 37.46 -1.26 -14.78
CA TYR A 884 37.21 0.15 -15.07
C TYR A 884 38.10 0.64 -16.22
N ASP A 885 37.50 0.73 -17.42
CA ASP A 885 38.20 0.92 -18.70
C ASP A 885 37.54 1.99 -19.57
N ALA A 886 38.32 2.60 -20.47
CA ALA A 886 37.82 3.36 -21.61
C ALA A 886 38.01 2.60 -22.93
N CYS A 887 36.99 2.58 -23.77
CA CYS A 887 36.98 1.89 -25.06
C CYS A 887 37.69 2.75 -26.13
N MET A 888 39.03 2.76 -26.07
CA MET A 888 39.89 3.63 -26.87
C MET A 888 39.73 3.49 -28.39
N ASP A 889 39.32 2.31 -28.86
CA ASP A 889 39.12 1.99 -30.27
C ASP A 889 37.82 2.56 -30.86
N VAL A 890 36.90 3.06 -30.00
CA VAL A 890 35.65 3.70 -30.43
C VAL A 890 35.91 5.16 -30.81
N THR A 891 35.51 5.56 -32.03
CA THR A 891 35.91 6.85 -32.61
C THR A 891 34.76 7.78 -33.04
N ASP A 892 33.49 7.40 -32.80
CA ASP A 892 32.31 8.16 -33.27
C ASP A 892 32.10 9.52 -32.55
N SER A 893 32.85 9.76 -31.47
CA SER A 893 32.80 10.97 -30.64
C SER A 893 34.20 11.49 -30.31
N ASP A 894 34.28 12.77 -29.97
CA ASP A 894 35.48 13.41 -29.40
C ASP A 894 35.69 13.06 -27.91
N HIS A 895 34.75 12.32 -27.32
CA HIS A 895 34.92 11.57 -26.08
C HIS A 895 35.00 10.05 -26.35
N LYS A 896 35.77 9.33 -25.52
CA LYS A 896 35.79 7.86 -25.50
C LYS A 896 34.75 7.29 -24.54
N PRO A 897 33.99 6.22 -24.90
CA PRO A 897 33.09 5.55 -23.97
C PRO A 897 33.88 4.96 -22.80
N VAL A 898 33.32 5.04 -21.60
CA VAL A 898 33.85 4.43 -20.37
C VAL A 898 32.91 3.32 -19.93
N ARG A 899 33.47 2.24 -19.36
CA ARG A 899 32.70 1.17 -18.69
C ARG A 899 33.31 0.79 -17.35
N CYS A 900 32.45 0.53 -16.38
CA CYS A 900 32.78 0.09 -15.04
C CYS A 900 31.95 -1.15 -14.73
N MET A 901 32.59 -2.25 -14.31
CA MET A 901 31.91 -3.45 -13.85
C MET A 901 32.03 -3.54 -12.33
N PHE A 902 30.89 -3.71 -11.68
CA PHE A 902 30.76 -3.94 -10.24
C PHE A 902 30.44 -5.42 -10.00
N SER A 903 31.13 -6.03 -9.04
CA SER A 903 30.60 -7.19 -8.32
C SER A 903 29.96 -6.67 -7.03
N ILE A 904 28.83 -7.26 -6.64
CA ILE A 904 27.99 -6.80 -5.55
C ILE A 904 27.50 -8.01 -4.76
N ASP A 905 27.81 -8.06 -3.47
CA ASP A 905 27.18 -8.98 -2.52
C ASP A 905 25.96 -8.27 -1.92
N ILE A 906 24.79 -8.88 -2.06
CA ILE A 906 23.48 -8.33 -1.65
C ILE A 906 22.85 -9.25 -0.62
N ALA A 907 22.66 -8.75 0.61
CA ALA A 907 21.95 -9.48 1.65
C ALA A 907 20.46 -9.43 1.36
N LYS A 908 19.87 -10.60 1.07
CA LYS A 908 18.44 -10.80 0.78
C LYS A 908 17.76 -11.52 1.94
N VAL A 909 16.51 -11.17 2.23
CA VAL A 909 15.65 -11.85 3.21
C VAL A 909 14.89 -13.01 2.55
N ASP A 910 14.81 -14.14 3.25
CA ASP A 910 13.88 -15.24 2.99
C ASP A 910 12.61 -15.00 3.82
N GLU A 911 11.60 -14.38 3.21
CA GLU A 911 10.38 -13.96 3.90
C GLU A 911 9.51 -15.14 4.37
N SER A 912 9.66 -16.31 3.74
CA SER A 912 9.02 -17.56 4.18
C SER A 912 9.57 -17.99 5.54
N VAL A 913 10.90 -18.12 5.64
CA VAL A 913 11.58 -18.51 6.88
C VAL A 913 11.41 -17.45 7.97
N ARG A 914 11.54 -16.16 7.61
CA ARG A 914 11.34 -15.04 8.54
C ARG A 914 9.93 -15.05 9.16
N ARG A 915 8.90 -15.31 8.35
CA ARG A 915 7.50 -15.38 8.80
C ARG A 915 7.21 -16.59 9.68
N GLN A 916 7.85 -17.72 9.41
CA GLN A 916 7.79 -18.92 10.27
C GLN A 916 8.43 -18.63 11.64
N GLU A 917 9.66 -18.09 11.69
CA GLU A 917 10.31 -17.72 12.96
C GLU A 917 9.53 -16.65 13.75
N PHE A 918 8.93 -15.68 13.06
CA PHE A 918 8.02 -14.69 13.68
C PHE A 918 6.85 -15.39 14.38
N GLY A 919 6.19 -16.32 13.68
CA GLY A 919 5.07 -17.08 14.24
C GLY A 919 5.49 -17.99 15.40
N ASP A 920 6.67 -18.58 15.34
CA ASP A 920 7.20 -19.40 16.42
C ASP A 920 7.54 -18.56 17.67
N ILE A 921 8.15 -17.38 17.50
CA ILE A 921 8.39 -16.43 18.61
C ILE A 921 7.06 -16.05 19.27
N MET A 922 6.06 -15.62 18.49
CA MET A 922 4.75 -15.21 19.00
C MET A 922 3.99 -16.34 19.72
N LYS A 923 4.28 -17.62 19.44
CA LYS A 923 3.64 -18.78 20.08
C LYS A 923 4.39 -19.32 21.30
N SER A 924 5.73 -19.19 21.32
CA SER A 924 6.61 -19.90 22.27
C SER A 924 7.35 -19.00 23.27
N ASN A 925 7.53 -17.71 23.00
CA ASN A 925 8.18 -16.80 23.93
C ASN A 925 7.24 -16.48 25.12
N GLU A 926 7.64 -16.87 26.32
CA GLU A 926 6.82 -16.73 27.54
C GLU A 926 6.52 -15.28 27.92
N GLU A 927 7.45 -14.35 27.69
CA GLU A 927 7.26 -12.92 27.98
C GLU A 927 6.20 -12.29 27.06
N ILE A 928 6.27 -12.58 25.76
CA ILE A 928 5.27 -12.14 24.76
C ILE A 928 3.90 -12.73 25.11
N ARG A 929 3.83 -14.02 25.44
CA ARG A 929 2.57 -14.66 25.85
C ARG A 929 1.98 -14.00 27.10
N HIS A 930 2.75 -13.87 28.17
CA HIS A 930 2.30 -13.24 29.41
C HIS A 930 1.86 -11.79 29.20
N ALA A 931 2.59 -11.01 28.40
CA ALA A 931 2.22 -9.63 28.07
C ALA A 931 0.92 -9.55 27.24
N ILE A 932 0.69 -10.49 26.31
CA ILE A 932 -0.58 -10.61 25.59
C ILE A 932 -1.70 -11.01 26.54
N ASP A 933 -1.51 -12.07 27.34
CA ASP A 933 -2.53 -12.61 28.25
C ASP A 933 -2.98 -11.56 29.28
N GLU A 934 -2.05 -10.79 29.86
CA GLU A 934 -2.37 -9.67 30.77
C GLU A 934 -3.16 -8.55 30.10
N LEU A 935 -2.73 -8.10 28.90
CA LEU A 935 -3.38 -7.00 28.17
C LEU A 935 -4.73 -7.42 27.55
N CYS A 936 -4.93 -8.71 27.29
CA CYS A 936 -6.15 -9.26 26.74
C CYS A 936 -7.25 -9.55 27.78
N LYS A 937 -6.97 -9.44 29.09
CA LYS A 937 -7.93 -9.67 30.18
C LYS A 937 -9.20 -8.82 30.01
N ILE A 938 -10.32 -9.49 29.77
CA ILE A 938 -11.63 -8.83 29.63
C ILE A 938 -12.03 -8.25 31.00
N PRO A 939 -12.32 -6.94 31.11
CA PRO A 939 -12.76 -6.33 32.36
C PRO A 939 -14.03 -6.99 32.91
N GLU A 940 -14.11 -7.13 34.24
CA GLU A 940 -15.32 -7.66 34.87
C GLU A 940 -16.49 -6.69 34.63
N THR A 941 -17.49 -7.15 33.89
CA THR A 941 -18.73 -6.40 33.66
C THR A 941 -19.95 -7.12 34.20
N ILE A 942 -20.92 -6.32 34.67
CA ILE A 942 -22.24 -6.73 35.15
C ILE A 942 -23.31 -5.97 34.35
N VAL A 943 -24.39 -6.65 33.97
CA VAL A 943 -25.53 -6.08 33.25
C VAL A 943 -26.79 -6.12 34.14
N SER A 944 -27.61 -5.06 34.13
CA SER A 944 -28.72 -4.90 35.09
C SER A 944 -29.91 -5.84 34.91
N THR A 945 -30.09 -6.42 33.72
CA THR A 945 -31.13 -7.42 33.46
C THR A 945 -30.76 -8.31 32.27
N ASN A 946 -31.32 -9.51 32.25
CA ASN A 946 -31.27 -10.46 31.13
C ASN A 946 -32.64 -10.58 30.40
N ASN A 947 -33.68 -9.89 30.88
CA ASN A 947 -35.00 -9.86 30.26
C ASN A 947 -35.58 -8.44 30.28
N ILE A 948 -36.16 -8.00 29.18
CA ILE A 948 -36.86 -6.72 29.00
C ILE A 948 -38.19 -7.01 28.31
N ILE A 949 -39.26 -6.36 28.79
CA ILE A 949 -40.59 -6.39 28.19
C ILE A 949 -40.96 -4.95 27.84
N LEU A 950 -41.44 -4.72 26.62
CA LEU A 950 -41.85 -3.41 26.10
C LEU A 950 -43.31 -3.45 25.66
N GLN A 951 -44.06 -2.40 25.97
CA GLN A 951 -45.45 -2.19 25.55
C GLN A 951 -45.62 -0.72 25.12
N ASN A 952 -46.56 -0.39 24.23
CA ASN A 952 -47.06 0.99 24.00
C ASN A 952 -45.99 2.12 23.98
N HIS A 953 -44.98 2.03 23.10
CA HIS A 953 -43.84 2.96 23.02
C HIS A 953 -42.96 3.07 24.30
N ASP A 954 -42.87 2.02 25.13
CA ASP A 954 -42.00 2.00 26.32
C ASP A 954 -40.51 2.21 25.96
N THR A 955 -39.78 2.79 26.91
CA THR A 955 -38.31 2.85 26.91
C THR A 955 -37.76 2.16 28.16
N ALA A 956 -36.92 1.14 27.98
CA ALA A 956 -36.20 0.47 29.06
C ALA A 956 -34.74 0.94 29.11
N ILE A 957 -34.20 1.15 30.32
CA ILE A 957 -32.78 1.49 30.52
C ILE A 957 -32.00 0.25 30.96
N LEU A 958 -31.11 -0.21 30.08
CA LEU A 958 -30.11 -1.23 30.38
C LEU A 958 -28.87 -0.57 30.97
N ARG A 959 -28.35 -1.07 32.09
CA ARG A 959 -27.09 -0.58 32.68
C ARG A 959 -26.00 -1.62 32.55
N ILE A 960 -24.88 -1.25 31.94
CA ILE A 960 -23.66 -2.06 31.85
C ILE A 960 -22.63 -1.42 32.78
N THR A 961 -22.25 -2.12 33.85
CA THR A 961 -21.30 -1.64 34.86
C THR A 961 -19.93 -2.27 34.63
N ASN A 962 -18.87 -1.46 34.53
CA ASN A 962 -17.50 -1.93 34.67
C ASN A 962 -17.15 -2.04 36.16
N LYS A 963 -16.60 -3.19 36.58
CA LYS A 963 -16.12 -3.49 37.94
C LYS A 963 -14.61 -3.59 38.03
N CYS A 964 -13.89 -3.42 36.92
CA CYS A 964 -12.45 -3.24 36.94
C CYS A 964 -12.13 -1.79 37.36
N GLY A 965 -11.23 -1.65 38.34
CA GLY A 965 -10.72 -0.34 38.79
C GLY A 965 -9.54 0.20 37.97
N GLU A 966 -9.06 -0.55 36.97
CA GLU A 966 -7.86 -0.23 36.18
C GLU A 966 -8.15 -0.16 34.67
N ASN A 967 -8.84 -1.16 34.12
CA ASN A 967 -9.03 -1.32 32.68
C ASN A 967 -10.38 -0.80 32.17
N TYR A 968 -10.33 -0.16 31.00
CA TYR A 968 -11.51 0.30 30.25
C TYR A 968 -12.20 -0.91 29.59
N ALA A 969 -13.52 -1.01 29.70
CA ALA A 969 -14.31 -2.01 29.00
C ALA A 969 -14.88 -1.42 27.70
N LEU A 970 -14.76 -2.13 26.59
CA LEU A 970 -15.46 -1.80 25.35
C LEU A 970 -16.69 -2.70 25.22
N PHE A 971 -17.85 -2.11 24.94
CA PHE A 971 -19.08 -2.86 24.71
C PHE A 971 -19.63 -2.63 23.31
N GLU A 972 -20.29 -3.66 22.78
CA GLU A 972 -20.97 -3.68 21.51
C GLU A 972 -22.21 -4.57 21.65
N ILE A 973 -23.38 -4.06 21.28
CA ILE A 973 -24.65 -4.75 21.35
C ILE A 973 -25.06 -5.15 19.94
N ILE A 974 -25.36 -6.43 19.75
CA ILE A 974 -25.81 -7.00 18.48
C ILE A 974 -27.11 -7.78 18.66
N CYS A 975 -27.81 -8.06 17.57
CA CYS A 975 -28.96 -8.96 17.54
C CYS A 975 -28.51 -10.36 17.07
N GLU A 976 -28.54 -11.36 17.96
CA GLU A 976 -28.33 -12.77 17.58
C GLU A 976 -29.46 -13.29 16.68
N GLY A 977 -30.65 -12.69 16.79
CA GLY A 977 -31.77 -12.94 15.90
C GLY A 977 -33.11 -12.55 16.49
N GLN A 978 -34.14 -12.61 15.65
CA GLN A 978 -35.54 -12.38 16.04
C GLN A 978 -36.40 -13.65 15.85
N SER A 979 -37.48 -13.72 16.61
CA SER A 979 -38.50 -14.77 16.55
C SER A 979 -39.90 -14.19 16.76
N ILE A 980 -40.89 -14.82 16.13
CA ILE A 980 -42.30 -14.61 16.47
C ILE A 980 -42.68 -15.61 17.55
N ILE A 981 -43.46 -15.18 18.54
CA ILE A 981 -43.95 -16.06 19.60
C ILE A 981 -45.23 -16.77 19.14
N ASP A 982 -45.31 -18.07 19.38
CA ASP A 982 -46.48 -18.90 19.03
C ASP A 982 -47.64 -18.73 20.03
N GLU A 983 -48.80 -19.31 19.73
CA GLU A 983 -49.97 -19.22 20.62
C GLU A 983 -49.77 -19.92 21.99
N ASN A 984 -48.73 -20.77 22.11
CA ASN A 984 -48.35 -21.44 23.34
C ASN A 984 -47.36 -20.62 24.19
N GLY A 985 -46.86 -19.48 23.69
CA GLY A 985 -45.90 -18.61 24.37
C GLY A 985 -44.43 -18.97 24.18
N GLN A 986 -44.12 -19.91 23.27
CA GLN A 986 -42.74 -20.27 22.89
C GLN A 986 -42.28 -19.43 21.69
N ALA A 987 -41.04 -18.96 21.73
CA ALA A 987 -40.38 -18.36 20.58
C ALA A 987 -39.86 -19.47 19.65
N SER A 988 -39.97 -19.27 18.34
CA SER A 988 -39.28 -20.10 17.34
C SER A 988 -37.75 -19.96 17.44
N ASN A 989 -37.00 -20.76 16.67
CA ASN A 989 -35.56 -20.56 16.51
C ASN A 989 -35.27 -19.12 16.06
N HIS A 990 -34.34 -18.45 16.74
CA HIS A 990 -33.94 -17.09 16.41
C HIS A 990 -33.13 -17.07 15.11
N HIS A 991 -33.59 -16.28 14.13
CA HIS A 991 -32.91 -16.15 12.83
C HIS A 991 -32.02 -14.89 12.84
N PRO A 992 -30.70 -15.00 12.61
CA PRO A 992 -29.80 -13.85 12.56
C PRO A 992 -30.08 -12.99 11.32
N ARG A 993 -29.99 -11.67 11.47
CA ARG A 993 -30.18 -10.69 10.37
C ARG A 993 -28.86 -10.07 9.97
N GLY A 994 -28.42 -10.22 8.72
CA GLY A 994 -27.26 -9.51 8.15
C GLY A 994 -26.05 -9.49 9.08
N SER A 995 -25.50 -8.30 9.32
CA SER A 995 -24.37 -8.09 10.24
C SER A 995 -24.83 -8.02 11.71
N TYR A 996 -25.65 -8.99 12.13
CA TYR A 996 -26.33 -9.06 13.43
C TYR A 996 -27.21 -7.84 13.75
N GLY A 997 -27.96 -7.38 12.75
CA GLY A 997 -28.74 -6.15 12.80
C GLY A 997 -30.04 -6.23 13.61
N PHE A 998 -30.38 -5.14 14.29
CA PHE A 998 -31.58 -5.00 15.12
C PHE A 998 -32.88 -5.12 14.30
N PRO A 999 -34.01 -5.54 14.91
CA PRO A 999 -35.33 -5.43 14.30
C PRO A 999 -35.73 -3.97 14.02
N GLN A 1000 -36.52 -3.71 12.97
CA GLN A 1000 -37.02 -2.36 12.64
C GLN A 1000 -37.93 -1.75 13.74
N TRP A 1001 -38.54 -2.59 14.60
CA TRP A 1001 -39.38 -2.17 15.73
C TRP A 1001 -38.60 -1.84 17.01
N LEU A 1002 -37.28 -1.98 17.01
CA LEU A 1002 -36.43 -1.90 18.20
C LEU A 1002 -35.27 -0.93 18.01
N GLU A 1003 -35.22 0.12 18.81
CA GLU A 1003 -34.05 1.00 18.90
C GLU A 1003 -33.15 0.59 20.07
N VAL A 1004 -31.82 0.68 19.89
CA VAL A 1004 -30.81 0.42 20.91
C VAL A 1004 -29.76 1.53 20.85
N THR A 1005 -29.80 2.46 21.82
CA THR A 1005 -29.00 3.71 21.76
C THR A 1005 -28.40 4.05 23.13
N PRO A 1006 -27.06 4.11 23.31
CA PRO A 1006 -26.04 3.73 22.34
C PRO A 1006 -25.83 2.21 22.26
N ALA A 1007 -25.77 1.65 21.04
CA ALA A 1007 -25.48 0.22 20.87
C ALA A 1007 -24.00 -0.17 21.05
N ALA A 1008 -23.06 0.78 21.10
CA ALA A 1008 -21.65 0.50 21.34
C ALA A 1008 -21.00 1.66 22.11
N GLY A 1009 -19.88 1.41 22.79
CA GLY A 1009 -19.15 2.47 23.49
C GLY A 1009 -18.04 2.00 24.43
N ILE A 1010 -17.53 2.95 25.21
CA ILE A 1010 -16.43 2.76 26.17
C ILE A 1010 -16.92 3.01 27.59
N ILE A 1011 -16.64 2.08 28.50
CA ILE A 1011 -16.93 2.19 29.93
C ILE A 1011 -15.60 2.32 30.69
N LYS A 1012 -15.36 3.50 31.25
CA LYS A 1012 -14.18 3.77 32.09
C LYS A 1012 -14.19 2.88 33.35
N PRO A 1013 -13.05 2.69 34.04
CA PRO A 1013 -12.98 1.99 35.31
C PRO A 1013 -14.03 2.47 36.34
N ASP A 1014 -14.65 1.52 37.04
CA ASP A 1014 -15.74 1.73 38.01
C ASP A 1014 -16.96 2.56 37.52
N GLN A 1015 -17.13 2.76 36.20
CA GLN A 1015 -18.27 3.50 35.63
C GLN A 1015 -19.40 2.59 35.13
N ILE A 1016 -20.55 3.23 34.84
CA ILE A 1016 -21.74 2.61 34.26
C ILE A 1016 -22.04 3.28 32.92
N ALA A 1017 -22.27 2.48 31.88
CA ALA A 1017 -22.94 2.92 30.66
C ALA A 1017 -24.44 2.63 30.78
N GLU A 1018 -25.27 3.62 30.42
CA GLU A 1018 -26.72 3.47 30.30
C GLU A 1018 -27.09 3.38 28.81
N VAL A 1019 -27.89 2.38 28.45
CA VAL A 1019 -28.36 2.14 27.08
C VAL A 1019 -29.88 2.16 27.07
N SER A 1020 -30.42 3.04 26.24
CA SER A 1020 -31.84 3.10 25.92
C SER A 1020 -32.22 1.94 25.00
N ILE A 1021 -33.28 1.22 25.34
CA ILE A 1021 -33.89 0.19 24.50
C ILE A 1021 -35.36 0.55 24.36
N HIS A 1022 -35.76 0.97 23.15
CA HIS A 1022 -37.05 1.62 22.89
C HIS A 1022 -37.87 0.83 21.85
N LEU A 1023 -39.16 0.71 22.11
CA LEU A 1023 -40.15 0.19 21.17
C LEU A 1023 -40.69 1.33 20.31
N GLU A 1024 -40.54 1.21 18.99
CA GLU A 1024 -41.05 2.19 18.01
C GLU A 1024 -42.19 1.56 17.18
N ASP A 1025 -43.30 2.27 17.02
CA ASP A 1025 -44.42 1.86 16.17
C ASP A 1025 -44.05 2.07 14.68
N PHE A 1026 -43.31 1.13 14.11
CA PHE A 1026 -42.90 1.16 12.70
C PHE A 1026 -44.12 0.90 11.78
N PRO A 1027 -44.56 1.87 10.94
CA PRO A 1027 -45.67 1.66 10.03
C PRO A 1027 -45.26 0.69 8.91
N THR A 1028 -45.83 -0.51 8.91
CA THR A 1028 -45.70 -1.48 7.81
C THR A 1028 -46.30 -0.87 6.54
N LEU A 1029 -45.44 -0.44 5.62
CA LEU A 1029 -45.84 0.21 4.38
C LEU A 1029 -46.73 -0.74 3.56
N GLU A 1030 -48.01 -0.41 3.40
CA GLU A 1030 -48.96 -1.26 2.68
C GLU A 1030 -48.52 -1.44 1.21
N VAL A 1031 -48.06 -2.65 0.88
CA VAL A 1031 -47.59 -2.99 -0.47
C VAL A 1031 -48.80 -3.21 -1.38
N PHE A 1032 -49.35 -2.12 -1.90
CA PHE A 1032 -50.41 -2.15 -2.91
C PHE A 1032 -49.88 -2.72 -4.24
N VAL A 1033 -50.29 -3.94 -4.56
CA VAL A 1033 -50.24 -4.50 -5.92
C VAL A 1033 -51.66 -4.55 -6.47
N ASP A 1034 -51.86 -4.09 -7.70
CA ASP A 1034 -53.14 -4.08 -8.43
C ASP A 1034 -54.36 -3.51 -7.67
N GLY A 1035 -54.12 -2.60 -6.71
CA GLY A 1035 -55.17 -1.87 -6.00
C GLY A 1035 -55.94 -2.67 -4.95
N VAL A 1036 -55.48 -3.88 -4.59
CA VAL A 1036 -56.08 -4.71 -3.54
C VAL A 1036 -55.11 -4.82 -2.36
N PRO A 1037 -55.50 -4.45 -1.12
CA PRO A 1037 -54.63 -4.63 0.04
C PRO A 1037 -54.53 -6.12 0.39
N GLN A 1038 -53.38 -6.73 0.11
CA GLN A 1038 -53.14 -8.16 0.37
C GLN A 1038 -52.77 -8.43 1.84
N ASN A 1039 -53.61 -7.97 2.78
CA ASN A 1039 -53.41 -8.11 4.22
C ASN A 1039 -54.72 -8.51 4.93
N SER A 1040 -55.21 -9.72 4.65
CA SER A 1040 -56.12 -10.41 5.59
C SER A 1040 -55.30 -11.36 6.46
N TRP A 1041 -55.59 -11.41 7.76
CA TRP A 1041 -54.85 -12.19 8.79
C TRP A 1041 -53.47 -11.62 9.21
N CYS A 1042 -53.44 -10.30 9.42
CA CYS A 1042 -52.51 -9.52 10.27
C CYS A 1042 -51.43 -10.31 11.06
N GLU A 1043 -50.16 -10.17 10.66
CA GLU A 1043 -49.03 -10.65 11.48
C GLU A 1043 -48.70 -9.70 12.65
N ASP A 1044 -49.09 -8.43 12.56
CA ASP A 1044 -48.72 -7.37 13.51
C ASP A 1044 -49.47 -7.37 14.85
N THR A 1045 -50.28 -8.40 15.14
CA THR A 1045 -50.92 -8.64 16.45
C THR A 1045 -50.25 -9.73 17.28
N ARG A 1046 -49.16 -10.37 16.81
CA ARG A 1046 -48.39 -11.37 17.56
C ARG A 1046 -47.21 -10.75 18.31
N ASP A 1047 -46.94 -11.26 19.51
CA ASP A 1047 -45.77 -10.88 20.31
C ASP A 1047 -44.46 -11.23 19.57
N LYS A 1048 -43.49 -10.32 19.61
CA LYS A 1048 -42.20 -10.43 18.91
C LYS A 1048 -41.06 -10.50 19.93
N GLU A 1049 -40.09 -11.38 19.71
CA GLU A 1049 -38.92 -11.58 20.59
C GLU A 1049 -37.62 -11.32 19.81
N ALA A 1050 -36.68 -10.63 20.44
CA ALA A 1050 -35.33 -10.40 19.93
C ALA A 1050 -34.30 -10.78 21.00
N MET A 1051 -33.23 -11.46 20.58
CA MET A 1051 -32.11 -11.82 21.44
C MET A 1051 -30.96 -10.85 21.20
N LEU A 1052 -30.78 -9.89 22.11
CA LEU A 1052 -29.64 -9.00 22.11
C LEU A 1052 -28.45 -9.65 22.83
N VAL A 1053 -27.24 -9.38 22.36
CA VAL A 1053 -26.00 -9.79 23.03
C VAL A 1053 -25.14 -8.56 23.26
N VAL A 1054 -24.87 -8.25 24.53
CA VAL A 1054 -23.82 -7.32 24.92
C VAL A 1054 -22.49 -8.08 24.87
N LYS A 1055 -21.74 -7.91 23.78
CA LYS A 1055 -20.34 -8.34 23.66
C LYS A 1055 -19.46 -7.34 24.41
N VAL A 1056 -18.70 -7.79 25.41
CA VAL A 1056 -17.69 -6.97 26.10
C VAL A 1056 -16.29 -7.48 25.78
N ARG A 1057 -15.40 -6.58 25.35
CA ARG A 1057 -13.98 -6.87 25.05
C ARG A 1057 -13.04 -5.96 25.84
N ALA A 1058 -11.81 -6.44 26.05
CA ALA A 1058 -10.69 -5.60 26.49
C ALA A 1058 -10.30 -4.60 25.38
N THR A 1059 -9.52 -3.58 25.72
CA THR A 1059 -9.03 -2.60 24.74
C THR A 1059 -8.00 -3.17 23.76
N CYS A 1060 -7.39 -4.32 24.06
CA CYS A 1060 -6.32 -4.93 23.26
C CYS A 1060 -6.71 -6.27 22.60
N ASN A 1061 -7.81 -6.90 23.02
CA ASN A 1061 -8.19 -8.26 22.61
C ASN A 1061 -9.08 -8.23 21.36
N THR A 1062 -8.68 -8.93 20.29
CA THR A 1062 -9.46 -9.02 19.04
C THR A 1062 -10.46 -10.19 19.01
N ASN A 1063 -10.31 -11.20 19.86
CA ASN A 1063 -10.95 -12.50 19.65
C ASN A 1063 -11.91 -12.91 20.78
N GLU A 1064 -11.59 -12.62 22.04
CA GLU A 1064 -12.41 -13.06 23.18
C GLU A 1064 -13.38 -11.98 23.62
N THR A 1065 -14.62 -12.39 23.90
CA THR A 1065 -15.71 -11.50 24.34
C THR A 1065 -16.49 -12.12 25.50
N LYS A 1066 -16.76 -11.34 26.56
CA LYS A 1066 -17.69 -11.71 27.63
C LYS A 1066 -19.09 -11.31 27.17
N ASN A 1067 -19.91 -12.31 26.85
CA ASN A 1067 -21.21 -12.10 26.21
C ASN A 1067 -22.35 -12.21 27.21
N HIS A 1068 -23.14 -11.14 27.37
CA HIS A 1068 -24.36 -11.13 28.18
C HIS A 1068 -25.58 -11.15 27.24
N ARG A 1069 -26.38 -12.22 27.30
CA ARG A 1069 -27.62 -12.35 26.52
C ARG A 1069 -28.79 -11.66 27.21
N ILE A 1070 -29.56 -10.89 26.45
CA ILE A 1070 -30.75 -10.17 26.90
C ILE A 1070 -31.90 -10.50 25.97
N ARG A 1071 -32.97 -11.09 26.51
CA ARG A 1071 -34.24 -11.26 25.81
C ARG A 1071 -35.00 -9.94 25.84
N VAL A 1072 -35.38 -9.40 24.68
CA VAL A 1072 -36.31 -8.27 24.56
C VAL A 1072 -37.61 -8.78 23.94
N ARG A 1073 -38.73 -8.62 24.64
CA ARG A 1073 -40.05 -9.06 24.17
C ARG A 1073 -40.99 -7.86 24.03
N HIS A 1074 -41.52 -7.67 22.82
CA HIS A 1074 -42.64 -6.76 22.56
C HIS A 1074 -43.95 -7.53 22.74
N CYS A 1075 -44.80 -7.06 23.66
CA CYS A 1075 -46.12 -7.64 23.90
C CYS A 1075 -47.24 -6.77 23.32
N CYS A 1076 -48.00 -7.29 22.36
CA CYS A 1076 -49.07 -6.55 21.69
C CYS A 1076 -50.33 -6.49 22.57
N SER A 1077 -50.88 -5.29 22.79
CA SER A 1077 -51.95 -5.06 23.77
C SER A 1077 -53.37 -5.46 23.31
N SER A 1078 -53.50 -6.19 22.18
CA SER A 1078 -54.77 -6.49 21.52
C SER A 1078 -55.51 -7.75 22.01
N ARG A 1079 -55.27 -8.23 23.25
CA ARG A 1079 -56.12 -9.25 23.89
C ARG A 1079 -57.37 -8.62 24.52
N THR A 1080 -58.24 -8.07 23.68
CA THR A 1080 -59.59 -7.64 24.07
C THR A 1080 -60.38 -8.84 24.58
N ALA A 1081 -60.93 -8.74 25.79
CA ALA A 1081 -61.63 -9.87 26.41
C ALA A 1081 -62.91 -10.24 25.64
N GLN A 1082 -62.91 -11.39 24.96
CA GLN A 1082 -64.15 -12.02 24.50
C GLN A 1082 -64.94 -12.50 25.71
N LEU A 1083 -65.92 -11.68 26.10
CA LEU A 1083 -66.83 -11.95 27.21
C LEU A 1083 -67.95 -12.88 26.73
N ASP A 1084 -67.70 -14.19 26.75
CA ASP A 1084 -68.70 -15.19 26.39
C ASP A 1084 -69.21 -16.02 27.60
N THR A 1085 -70.42 -16.57 27.45
CA THR A 1085 -71.36 -16.74 28.56
C THR A 1085 -71.38 -18.15 29.17
N ARG A 1086 -71.06 -18.26 30.48
CA ARG A 1086 -71.96 -18.73 31.57
C ARG A 1086 -71.20 -19.07 32.87
N PRO A 1087 -71.80 -18.84 34.06
CA PRO A 1087 -71.24 -19.29 35.33
C PRO A 1087 -71.67 -20.71 35.71
N ASN A 1088 -70.72 -21.55 36.16
CA ASN A 1088 -70.94 -22.66 37.11
C ASN A 1088 -69.61 -23.31 37.54
N GLY A 1089 -69.49 -23.74 38.80
CA GLY A 1089 -68.52 -24.76 39.22
C GLY A 1089 -67.14 -24.31 39.75
N SER A 1090 -67.12 -23.79 40.99
CA SER A 1090 -66.09 -24.04 42.03
C SER A 1090 -64.63 -24.42 41.68
N GLY A 1091 -63.67 -23.60 42.13
CA GLY A 1091 -62.26 -24.03 42.25
C GLY A 1091 -61.28 -22.94 42.69
N GLN A 1092 -61.00 -22.81 43.99
CA GLN A 1092 -59.92 -21.93 44.49
C GLN A 1092 -58.56 -22.63 44.44
N ILE A 1093 -57.58 -22.05 43.74
CA ILE A 1093 -56.16 -22.05 44.16
C ILE A 1093 -55.64 -20.62 43.96
N GLN A 1094 -54.85 -20.11 44.91
CA GLN A 1094 -54.50 -18.70 45.02
C GLN A 1094 -52.99 -18.48 44.82
N GLY A 1095 -52.62 -17.75 43.78
CA GLY A 1095 -51.24 -17.29 43.50
C GLY A 1095 -51.16 -15.76 43.51
N ASN A 1096 -50.35 -15.18 44.39
CA ASN A 1096 -50.33 -13.74 44.61
C ASN A 1096 -49.43 -13.01 43.59
N LEU A 1097 -50.04 -12.27 42.66
CA LEU A 1097 -49.35 -11.24 41.87
C LEU A 1097 -49.14 -9.99 42.73
N LEU A 1098 -47.92 -9.81 43.25
CA LEU A 1098 -47.52 -8.58 43.95
C LEU A 1098 -47.25 -7.45 42.94
N ARG A 1099 -48.28 -6.65 42.65
CA ARG A 1099 -48.06 -5.28 42.14
C ARG A 1099 -47.34 -4.47 43.21
N ARG A 1100 -46.16 -3.93 42.89
CA ARG A 1100 -45.56 -2.85 43.66
C ARG A 1100 -44.73 -1.92 42.76
N ALA A 1101 -45.33 -0.79 42.42
CA ALA A 1101 -44.58 0.36 41.91
C ALA A 1101 -44.26 1.26 43.10
N ASP A 1102 -42.98 1.43 43.41
CA ASP A 1102 -42.49 2.40 44.39
C ASP A 1102 -41.39 3.24 43.72
N TYR A 1103 -41.73 4.48 43.34
CA TYR A 1103 -40.76 5.47 42.87
C TYR A 1103 -39.93 5.95 44.07
N GLN A 1104 -38.60 5.77 44.04
CA GLN A 1104 -37.68 6.46 44.94
C GLN A 1104 -36.54 7.13 44.18
N HIS A 1105 -36.46 8.45 44.30
CA HIS A 1105 -35.36 9.27 43.81
C HIS A 1105 -34.14 9.10 44.75
N LEU A 1106 -33.27 8.13 44.48
CA LEU A 1106 -31.98 8.01 45.16
C LEU A 1106 -30.98 8.99 44.54
N ASN A 1107 -30.83 10.16 45.18
CA ASN A 1107 -30.13 11.32 44.61
C ASN A 1107 -28.67 11.44 45.08
N SER A 1108 -27.92 10.34 45.10
CA SER A 1108 -26.45 10.36 45.21
C SER A 1108 -25.82 9.11 44.59
N SER A 1109 -24.62 9.24 44.02
CA SER A 1109 -23.88 8.12 43.40
C SER A 1109 -23.22 7.18 44.41
N TYR A 1110 -23.11 7.57 45.68
CA TYR A 1110 -22.32 6.86 46.68
C TYR A 1110 -23.08 5.75 47.42
N GLU A 1111 -24.40 5.87 47.57
CA GLU A 1111 -25.20 4.90 48.35
C GLU A 1111 -25.52 3.61 47.57
N VAL A 1112 -25.69 3.71 46.25
CA VAL A 1112 -26.01 2.57 45.36
C VAL A 1112 -24.91 1.50 45.41
N VAL A 1113 -23.65 1.92 45.52
CA VAL A 1113 -22.47 1.02 45.59
C VAL A 1113 -22.52 0.12 46.83
N ASN A 1114 -23.00 0.65 47.97
CA ASN A 1114 -23.13 -0.12 49.21
C ASN A 1114 -24.34 -1.06 49.20
N HIS A 1115 -25.43 -0.71 48.51
CA HIS A 1115 -26.59 -1.60 48.42
C HIS A 1115 -26.30 -2.81 47.52
N LEU A 1116 -25.58 -2.62 46.40
CA LEU A 1116 -25.18 -3.70 45.50
C LEU A 1116 -24.11 -4.65 46.09
N ARG A 1117 -23.37 -4.25 47.13
CA ARG A 1117 -22.41 -5.13 47.83
C ARG A 1117 -23.05 -6.27 48.63
N ASN A 1118 -24.34 -6.16 48.97
CA ASN A 1118 -25.00 -7.06 49.93
C ASN A 1118 -25.93 -8.10 49.28
N LEU A 1119 -25.98 -8.17 47.95
CA LEU A 1119 -26.70 -9.24 47.23
C LEU A 1119 -25.75 -10.42 46.97
N HIS A 1120 -25.85 -11.45 47.81
CA HIS A 1120 -25.20 -12.74 47.55
C HIS A 1120 -26.00 -13.57 46.54
N SER A 1121 -25.29 -14.40 45.77
CA SER A 1121 -25.83 -15.30 44.75
C SER A 1121 -26.76 -16.37 45.33
N PRO A 1122 -27.68 -16.89 44.50
CA PRO A 1122 -27.48 -18.25 43.96
C PRO A 1122 -26.60 -18.31 42.71
#